data_AF-A0AAU2QXS7-F1
#
_entry.id   AF-A0AAU2QXS7-F1
#
_cell.length_a   1.000
_cell.length_b   1.000
_cell.length_c   1.000
_cell.angle_alpha   90.00
_cell.angle_beta   90.00
_cell.angle_gamma   90.00
#
_symmetry.space_group_name_H-M   'P 1'
#
loop_
_entity.id
_entity.type
_entity.pdbx_description
1 polymer ?
#
loop_
_entity_poly.entity_id
_entity_poly.type
_entity_poly.pdbx_seq_one_letter_code
_entity_poly.pdbx_strand_id
1 'polypeptide(L)'
;MADMIEDWGPFLARWSQEWADAQQLALPPGERNTADDEPVRARWLGFPGASEERIRELEERLGHRLPPSYREFLAVTDGWRHAGGFVWLLAGTGQVRRHQDAAGLSEYFPGEVDHPTPEDEMLAGMWGRALQLDVESDAVYLLLDPGDVDDDGEWAVYTYASWRASPPERYASFRLFMQDMYREFHRLQMDRSRRAGTEFANATTRALDASVESARLDALSGRYEEAAAALSEAVAYGRPRAAGLRDQIRRLLGETYLVSFHELVADPRYALEAVPVLAAEDVRMNREDRTLAQRLGDATEPERAAVEEAVRQVWAGTYRYTPEGPFGAAVDQAREHARWGRTDEAWHTLRAALPRWRPLGPEHLAPFGLYADPLLGPLITPERGRELLATPRAGHSGSAPAPTPDLDPPGLAWLADSQPGNVLTSYRFLLVEGVEPAELPGRIGAEGTTALDEPAMVWESRTRPRGGHGGEPWADEPQVSVGHAGEGWSFALQAHPGASLDERWFVSPGIAASRSIAASQGTAASPGTRVVTVWSEPFDGQRPGVFHVSVAENGEESYAFTVRPTTTSRRGPVPSGLDPDLLFRPDAPRDGRQGERHALDAVAAEFGVRLPRFALTQGRLHTVRTRSWRRPPGPGEGYVTIGVVGRRP
;
A
#
# COMPACT_ATOMS: atom_id res chain seq x y z
N MET A 1 15.97 21.74 -6.83
CA MET A 1 16.52 22.72 -5.88
C MET A 1 15.63 23.92 -5.97
N ALA A 2 14.86 24.17 -4.91
CA ALA A 2 13.81 25.17 -4.87
C ALA A 2 14.37 26.57 -5.19
N ASP A 3 13.64 27.34 -6.00
CA ASP A 3 13.80 28.79 -6.13
C ASP A 3 13.33 29.41 -4.80
N MET A 4 14.12 29.21 -3.73
CA MET A 4 13.98 29.94 -2.48
C MET A 4 14.07 31.43 -2.83
N ILE A 5 13.25 32.27 -2.21
CA ILE A 5 13.39 33.72 -2.38
C ILE A 5 14.81 34.09 -1.90
N GLU A 6 15.74 34.29 -2.83
CA GLU A 6 17.07 34.81 -2.50
C GLU A 6 17.02 36.33 -2.39
N ASP A 7 16.24 36.98 -3.25
CA ASP A 7 16.04 38.43 -3.29
C ASP A 7 14.55 38.79 -3.44
N TRP A 8 14.06 39.66 -2.56
CA TRP A 8 12.68 40.16 -2.57
C TRP A 8 12.35 40.97 -3.82
N GLY A 9 13.27 41.78 -4.34
CA GLY A 9 12.98 42.70 -5.45
C GLY A 9 12.52 41.95 -6.72
N PRO A 10 13.36 41.06 -7.29
CA PRO A 10 13.00 40.26 -8.46
C PRO A 10 11.79 39.36 -8.23
N PHE A 11 11.68 38.75 -7.04
CA PHE A 11 10.57 37.87 -6.70
C PHE A 11 9.21 38.61 -6.69
N LEU A 12 9.13 39.73 -5.97
CA LEU A 12 7.91 40.52 -5.87
C LEU A 12 7.55 41.20 -7.20
N ALA A 13 8.55 41.57 -8.00
CA ALA A 13 8.33 42.05 -9.36
C ALA A 13 7.69 40.95 -10.22
N ARG A 14 8.24 39.73 -10.22
CA ARG A 14 7.69 38.58 -10.94
C ARG A 14 6.23 38.31 -10.52
N TRP A 15 5.96 38.22 -9.22
CA TRP A 15 4.61 37.99 -8.70
C TRP A 15 3.64 39.09 -9.17
N SER A 16 4.03 40.36 -9.04
CA SER A 16 3.17 41.48 -9.47
C SER A 16 2.80 41.43 -10.95
N GLN A 17 3.75 41.06 -11.81
CA GLN A 17 3.53 40.94 -13.26
C GLN A 17 2.56 39.79 -13.57
N GLU A 18 2.80 38.62 -12.98
CA GLU A 18 1.96 37.42 -13.19
C GLU A 18 0.54 37.61 -12.66
N TRP A 19 0.39 38.28 -11.52
CA TRP A 19 -0.92 38.64 -10.99
C TRP A 19 -1.65 39.63 -11.91
N ALA A 20 -0.98 40.66 -12.40
CA ALA A 20 -1.59 41.63 -13.32
C ALA A 20 -2.06 40.98 -14.63
N ASP A 21 -1.30 40.02 -15.16
CA ASP A 21 -1.68 39.24 -16.35
C ASP A 21 -2.91 38.35 -16.07
N ALA A 22 -2.96 37.70 -14.90
CA ALA A 22 -4.09 36.90 -14.48
C ALA A 22 -5.40 37.71 -14.40
N GLN A 23 -5.34 38.91 -13.82
CA GLN A 23 -6.51 39.78 -13.68
C GLN A 23 -7.04 40.30 -15.03
N GLN A 24 -6.17 40.44 -16.04
CA GLN A 24 -6.60 40.81 -17.38
C GLN A 24 -7.42 39.72 -18.06
N LEU A 25 -7.13 38.45 -17.76
CA LEU A 25 -7.83 37.27 -18.30
C LEU A 25 -9.14 36.94 -17.55
N ALA A 26 -9.31 37.41 -16.32
CA ALA A 26 -10.27 36.80 -15.39
C ALA A 26 -11.73 37.26 -15.49
N LEU A 27 -12.09 38.44 -16.04
CA LEU A 27 -13.49 38.93 -16.04
C LEU A 27 -13.78 39.94 -17.17
N PRO A 28 -15.04 40.04 -17.66
CA PRO A 28 -15.50 41.18 -18.46
C PRO A 28 -15.35 42.50 -17.68
N PRO A 29 -15.22 43.67 -18.34
CA PRO A 29 -14.90 44.95 -17.70
C PRO A 29 -15.88 45.53 -16.66
N GLY A 30 -16.89 44.78 -16.19
CA GLY A 30 -17.91 45.23 -15.23
C GLY A 30 -17.96 44.48 -13.89
N GLU A 31 -17.18 43.40 -13.73
CA GLU A 31 -17.14 42.58 -12.50
C GLU A 31 -15.81 42.70 -11.74
N ARG A 32 -14.89 43.55 -12.21
CA ARG A 32 -13.59 43.78 -11.55
C ARG A 32 -13.75 44.68 -10.33
N ASN A 33 -13.06 44.36 -9.24
CA ASN A 33 -12.99 45.24 -8.08
C ASN A 33 -12.21 46.51 -8.47
N THR A 34 -12.84 47.68 -8.37
CA THR A 34 -12.20 48.97 -8.67
C THR A 34 -10.94 49.25 -7.85
N ALA A 35 -10.78 48.60 -6.69
CA ALA A 35 -9.57 48.67 -5.87
C ALA A 35 -8.32 48.06 -6.55
N ASP A 36 -8.51 47.18 -7.55
CA ASP A 36 -7.44 46.51 -8.27
C ASP A 36 -6.97 47.28 -9.52
N ASP A 37 -7.66 48.36 -9.93
CA ASP A 37 -7.38 49.09 -11.17
C ASP A 37 -6.01 49.80 -11.20
N GLU A 38 -5.55 50.27 -10.04
CA GLU A 38 -4.24 50.92 -9.90
C GLU A 38 -3.10 49.88 -9.89
N PRO A 39 -3.13 48.82 -9.05
CA PRO A 39 -2.14 47.75 -9.10
C PRO A 39 -2.03 47.05 -10.47
N VAL A 40 -3.14 46.82 -11.17
CA VAL A 40 -3.14 46.22 -12.52
C VAL A 40 -2.46 47.14 -13.53
N ARG A 41 -2.71 48.46 -13.47
CA ARG A 41 -2.06 49.43 -14.38
C ARG A 41 -0.58 49.62 -14.06
N ALA A 42 -0.23 49.74 -12.78
CA ALA A 42 1.14 49.90 -12.34
C ALA A 42 1.95 48.59 -12.47
N ARG A 43 1.26 47.45 -12.57
CA ARG A 43 1.83 46.09 -12.57
C ARG A 43 2.75 45.86 -11.36
N TRP A 44 2.34 46.40 -10.22
CA TRP A 44 3.03 46.36 -8.94
C TRP A 44 2.00 46.22 -7.81
N LEU A 45 2.13 45.17 -6.99
CA LEU A 45 1.23 44.91 -5.86
C LEU A 45 1.66 45.65 -4.59
N GLY A 46 2.94 45.96 -4.47
CA GLY A 46 3.53 46.60 -3.31
C GLY A 46 3.28 48.11 -3.24
N PHE A 47 4.02 48.73 -2.33
CA PHE A 47 4.10 50.16 -2.08
C PHE A 47 5.56 50.61 -2.18
N PRO A 48 5.87 51.92 -2.16
CA PRO A 48 7.25 52.37 -2.00
C PRO A 48 7.88 51.73 -0.76
N GLY A 49 9.14 51.28 -0.87
CA GLY A 49 9.88 50.70 0.25
C GLY A 49 10.00 51.64 1.44
N ALA A 50 9.98 51.08 2.65
CA ALA A 50 10.18 51.83 3.87
C ALA A 50 11.64 52.28 3.99
N SER A 51 11.86 53.53 4.41
CA SER A 51 13.20 53.98 4.74
C SER A 51 13.71 53.32 6.01
N GLU A 52 15.03 53.24 6.15
CA GLU A 52 15.69 52.68 7.33
C GLU A 52 15.23 53.37 8.63
N GLU A 53 14.98 54.68 8.60
CA GLU A 53 14.44 55.43 9.73
C GLU A 53 13.05 54.93 10.12
N ARG A 54 12.18 54.67 9.15
CA ARG A 54 10.81 54.23 9.37
C ARG A 54 10.73 52.80 9.91
N ILE A 55 11.63 51.93 9.43
CA ILE A 55 11.80 50.57 9.96
C ILE A 55 12.30 50.62 11.40
N ARG A 56 13.26 51.49 11.71
CA ARG A 56 13.76 51.67 13.08
C ARG A 56 12.70 52.23 14.03
N GLU A 57 11.91 53.21 13.59
CA GLU A 57 10.78 53.74 14.36
C GLU A 57 9.75 52.64 14.67
N LEU A 58 9.50 51.74 13.73
CA LEU A 58 8.66 50.57 13.96
C LEU A 58 9.28 49.63 15.02
N GLU A 59 10.56 49.30 14.90
CA GLU A 59 11.26 48.44 15.88
C GLU A 59 11.23 49.04 17.29
N GLU A 60 11.48 50.35 17.40
CA GLU A 60 11.39 51.08 18.66
C GLU A 60 9.96 51.07 19.21
N ARG A 61 8.94 51.22 18.35
CA ARG A 61 7.51 51.15 18.73
C ARG A 61 7.11 49.76 19.21
N LEU A 62 7.64 48.71 18.61
CA LEU A 62 7.33 47.32 18.97
C LEU A 62 8.14 46.83 20.19
N GLY A 63 9.33 47.39 20.39
CA GLY A 63 10.28 47.00 21.43
C GLY A 63 11.19 45.84 21.02
N HIS A 64 11.24 45.49 19.74
CA HIS A 64 11.99 44.36 19.20
C HIS A 64 12.61 44.74 17.85
N ARG A 65 13.79 44.19 17.56
CA ARG A 65 14.35 44.21 16.21
C ARG A 65 13.61 43.18 15.35
N LEU A 66 13.14 43.57 14.17
CA LEU A 66 12.37 42.69 13.30
C LEU A 66 13.22 41.52 12.77
N PRO A 67 12.58 40.38 12.41
CA PRO A 67 13.29 39.27 11.80
C PRO A 67 13.86 39.69 10.44
N PRO A 68 15.06 39.19 10.05
CA PRO A 68 15.78 39.65 8.87
C PRO A 68 14.92 39.68 7.60
N SER A 69 14.18 38.61 7.31
CA SER A 69 13.39 38.50 6.09
C SER A 69 12.24 39.51 6.01
N TYR A 70 11.55 39.81 7.11
CA TYR A 70 10.48 40.80 7.13
C TYR A 70 11.05 42.23 7.03
N ARG A 71 12.20 42.47 7.67
CA ARG A 71 12.91 43.76 7.57
C ARG A 71 13.34 44.06 6.14
N GLU A 72 13.96 43.09 5.46
CA GLU A 72 14.36 43.21 4.06
C GLU A 72 13.16 43.42 3.14
N PHE A 73 12.06 42.70 3.39
CA PHE A 73 10.81 42.88 2.67
C PHE A 73 10.28 44.31 2.79
N LEU A 74 10.25 44.89 4.00
CA LEU A 74 9.80 46.26 4.23
C LEU A 74 10.68 47.29 3.51
N ALA A 75 11.99 47.03 3.40
CA ALA A 75 12.90 47.90 2.65
C ALA A 75 12.58 47.93 1.14
N VAL A 76 12.00 46.84 0.60
CA VAL A 76 11.55 46.77 -0.80
C VAL A 76 10.13 47.32 -0.95
N THR A 77 9.23 47.04 0.00
CA THR A 77 7.81 47.44 -0.06
C THR A 77 7.21 47.66 1.34
N ASP A 78 6.65 48.84 1.60
CA ASP A 78 6.01 49.17 2.88
C ASP A 78 4.56 48.65 2.96
N GLY A 79 4.42 47.33 2.93
CA GLY A 79 3.13 46.61 2.84
C GLY A 79 2.96 45.88 1.50
N TRP A 80 1.93 45.05 1.38
CA TRP A 80 1.73 44.25 0.16
C TRP A 80 0.27 43.86 -0.05
N ARG A 81 -0.19 43.92 -1.30
CA ARG A 81 -1.56 43.52 -1.66
C ARG A 81 -1.59 42.08 -2.13
N HIS A 82 -2.68 41.38 -1.83
CA HIS A 82 -2.95 40.01 -2.30
C HIS A 82 -1.82 39.02 -1.94
N ALA A 83 -1.48 38.94 -0.65
CA ALA A 83 -0.64 37.87 -0.13
C ALA A 83 -1.45 36.56 -0.11
N GLY A 84 -1.32 35.78 -1.18
CA GLY A 84 -2.11 34.56 -1.38
C GLY A 84 -3.52 34.89 -1.86
N GLY A 85 -4.49 34.08 -1.43
CA GLY A 85 -5.91 34.27 -1.78
C GLY A 85 -6.73 35.08 -0.79
N PHE A 86 -6.26 35.12 0.47
CA PHE A 86 -7.13 35.46 1.60
C PHE A 86 -6.60 36.62 2.47
N VAL A 87 -5.38 37.10 2.23
CA VAL A 87 -4.85 38.33 2.84
C VAL A 87 -4.77 39.40 1.76
N TRP A 88 -5.77 40.28 1.69
CA TRP A 88 -5.87 41.31 0.67
C TRP A 88 -4.89 42.46 0.91
N LEU A 89 -4.57 42.76 2.18
CA LEU A 89 -3.55 43.74 2.54
C LEU A 89 -2.72 43.28 3.73
N LEU A 90 -1.42 43.14 3.48
CA LEU A 90 -0.38 42.86 4.45
C LEU A 90 0.22 44.16 5.00
N ALA A 91 0.46 44.18 6.31
CA ALA A 91 0.93 45.36 7.02
C ALA A 91 2.31 45.83 6.57
N GLY A 92 2.41 47.13 6.31
CA GLY A 92 3.66 47.88 6.32
C GLY A 92 3.95 48.46 7.70
N THR A 93 4.99 49.26 7.80
CA THR A 93 5.51 49.87 9.03
C THR A 93 4.48 50.67 9.83
N GLY A 94 3.49 51.26 9.16
CA GLY A 94 2.43 52.03 9.80
C GLY A 94 1.30 51.18 10.41
N GLN A 95 1.10 49.96 9.91
CA GLN A 95 -0.09 49.15 10.22
C GLN A 95 0.20 47.98 11.16
N VAL A 96 1.45 47.52 11.27
CA VAL A 96 1.82 46.43 12.19
C VAL A 96 1.46 46.81 13.63
N ARG A 97 0.77 45.88 14.32
CA ARG A 97 0.29 46.05 15.69
C ARG A 97 0.45 44.77 16.49
N ARG A 98 0.42 44.87 17.82
CA ARG A 98 0.32 43.69 18.69
C ARG A 98 -1.06 43.05 18.51
N HIS A 99 -1.11 41.73 18.45
CA HIS A 99 -2.38 41.01 18.45
C HIS A 99 -3.08 41.24 19.79
N GLN A 100 -4.40 41.45 19.74
CA GLN A 100 -5.21 41.77 20.93
C GLN A 100 -6.04 40.59 21.42
N ASP A 101 -5.99 39.44 20.73
CA ASP A 101 -6.79 38.26 21.01
C ASP A 101 -8.28 38.56 21.26
N ALA A 102 -8.85 39.48 20.48
CA ALA A 102 -10.22 39.95 20.69
C ALA A 102 -11.28 38.84 20.53
N ALA A 103 -10.93 37.73 19.86
CA ALA A 103 -11.78 36.57 19.66
C ALA A 103 -11.59 35.48 20.74
N GLY A 104 -10.72 35.69 21.74
CA GLY A 104 -10.50 34.75 22.84
C GLY A 104 -9.88 33.42 22.39
N LEU A 105 -9.08 33.43 21.32
CA LEU A 105 -8.49 32.23 20.73
C LEU A 105 -7.38 31.66 21.63
N SER A 106 -6.75 32.50 22.47
CA SER A 106 -5.77 32.04 23.46
C SER A 106 -6.36 31.11 24.53
N GLU A 107 -7.66 31.20 24.81
CA GLU A 107 -8.35 30.31 25.75
C GLU A 107 -8.74 28.97 25.10
N TYR A 108 -8.91 28.96 23.77
CA TYR A 108 -9.36 27.79 23.01
C TYR A 108 -8.22 26.89 22.55
N PHE A 109 -7.11 27.48 22.09
CA PHE A 109 -6.00 26.75 21.48
C PHE A 109 -4.91 26.14 22.39
N PRO A 110 -4.99 26.16 23.74
CA PRO A 110 -4.32 25.14 24.54
C PRO A 110 -5.09 23.82 24.53
N GLY A 111 -6.41 23.82 24.24
CA GLY A 111 -7.30 22.67 24.47
C GLY A 111 -7.37 22.23 25.94
N GLU A 112 -8.18 21.21 26.25
CA GLU A 112 -8.02 20.43 27.49
C GLU A 112 -6.97 19.34 27.23
N VAL A 113 -5.69 19.70 27.28
CA VAL A 113 -4.58 18.74 27.10
C VAL A 113 -4.03 18.36 28.46
N ASP A 114 -4.17 17.09 28.85
CA ASP A 114 -3.71 16.58 30.17
C ASP A 114 -2.19 16.79 30.38
N HIS A 115 -1.41 16.77 29.30
CA HIS A 115 0.05 16.90 29.29
C HIS A 115 0.51 17.77 28.11
N PRO A 116 0.54 19.11 28.25
CA PRO A 116 0.94 20.00 27.17
C PRO A 116 2.41 19.78 26.81
N THR A 117 2.69 19.75 25.51
CA THR A 117 4.04 19.75 24.96
C THR A 117 4.59 21.18 24.93
N PRO A 118 5.92 21.36 24.80
CA PRO A 118 6.50 22.69 24.59
C PRO A 118 5.93 23.42 23.36
N GLU A 119 5.51 22.68 22.33
CA GLU A 119 4.84 23.23 21.15
C GLU A 119 3.45 23.77 21.49
N ASP A 120 2.69 23.07 22.34
CA ASP A 120 1.37 23.51 22.81
C ASP A 120 1.49 24.79 23.65
N GLU A 121 2.48 24.85 24.54
CA GLU A 121 2.76 26.06 25.35
C GLU A 121 3.18 27.24 24.47
N MET A 122 4.02 26.97 23.46
CA MET A 122 4.43 27.97 22.47
C MET A 122 3.21 28.50 21.71
N LEU A 123 2.37 27.61 21.17
CA LEU A 123 1.18 27.96 20.41
C LEU A 123 0.15 28.74 21.25
N ALA A 124 -0.07 28.34 22.51
CA ALA A 124 -0.99 29.03 23.41
C ALA A 124 -0.52 30.45 23.72
N GLY A 125 0.77 30.64 24.01
CA GLY A 125 1.30 31.96 24.32
C GLY A 125 1.44 32.88 23.10
N MET A 126 1.49 32.34 21.88
CA MET A 126 1.63 33.09 20.63
C MET A 126 0.51 34.14 20.48
N TRP A 127 -0.73 33.77 20.81
CA TRP A 127 -1.90 34.66 20.76
C TRP A 127 -1.76 35.94 21.61
N GLY A 128 -1.00 35.91 22.71
CA GLY A 128 -0.82 37.09 23.58
C GLY A 128 0.35 38.00 23.19
N ARG A 129 1.33 37.49 22.44
CA ARG A 129 2.62 38.17 22.20
C ARG A 129 2.89 38.48 20.73
N ALA A 130 2.25 37.78 19.80
CA ALA A 130 2.52 37.93 18.38
C ALA A 130 2.09 39.30 17.83
N LEU A 131 2.72 39.67 16.72
CA LEU A 131 2.38 40.84 15.93
C LEU A 131 1.39 40.45 14.84
N GLN A 132 0.31 41.20 14.71
CA GLN A 132 -0.68 41.00 13.67
C GLN A 132 -0.29 41.76 12.39
N LEU A 133 -0.19 41.03 11.29
CA LEU A 133 0.21 41.54 9.97
C LEU A 133 -0.94 41.60 8.96
N ASP A 134 -2.05 40.89 9.18
CA ASP A 134 -3.26 41.06 8.37
C ASP A 134 -3.91 42.42 8.64
N VAL A 135 -3.93 43.30 7.63
CA VAL A 135 -4.66 44.58 7.71
C VAL A 135 -6.07 44.40 7.15
N GLU A 136 -6.17 43.69 6.03
CA GLU A 136 -7.41 43.33 5.38
C GLU A 136 -7.31 41.86 4.93
N SER A 137 -8.23 41.01 5.39
CA SER A 137 -8.23 39.57 5.12
C SER A 137 -9.63 38.97 5.17
N ASP A 138 -9.78 37.78 4.58
CA ASP A 138 -11.01 36.98 4.62
C ASP A 138 -11.10 36.15 5.90
N ALA A 139 -11.22 36.85 7.03
CA ALA A 139 -11.22 36.26 8.37
C ALA A 139 -9.99 35.36 8.65
N VAL A 140 -8.83 35.75 8.13
CA VAL A 140 -7.54 35.10 8.37
C VAL A 140 -6.69 35.97 9.29
N TYR A 141 -6.24 35.41 10.40
CA TYR A 141 -5.18 36.00 11.22
C TYR A 141 -3.81 35.58 10.69
N LEU A 142 -2.91 36.56 10.59
CA LEU A 142 -1.52 36.39 10.23
C LEU A 142 -0.66 36.98 11.34
N LEU A 143 -0.02 36.11 12.12
CA LEU A 143 0.63 36.44 13.38
C LEU A 143 2.13 36.13 13.28
N LEU A 144 2.98 37.12 13.53
CA LEU A 144 4.43 36.99 13.54
C LEU A 144 4.93 36.99 14.99
N ASP A 145 5.57 35.91 15.42
CA ASP A 145 5.80 35.66 16.85
C ASP A 145 7.24 35.94 17.31
N PRO A 146 7.49 37.00 18.10
CA PRO A 146 8.82 37.28 18.65
C PRO A 146 9.30 36.29 19.72
N GLY A 147 8.44 35.38 20.20
CA GLY A 147 8.79 34.34 21.15
C GLY A 147 9.21 33.01 20.53
N ASP A 148 8.97 32.83 19.23
CA ASP A 148 9.33 31.64 18.47
C ASP A 148 10.34 32.02 17.39
N VAL A 149 11.62 31.97 17.78
CA VAL A 149 12.76 32.48 17.02
C VAL A 149 13.72 31.34 16.74
N ASP A 150 14.14 31.20 15.49
CA ASP A 150 15.14 30.21 15.10
C ASP A 150 16.59 30.71 15.28
N ASP A 151 17.56 29.84 14.96
CA ASP A 151 18.99 30.15 15.11
C ASP A 151 19.47 31.29 14.20
N ASP A 152 18.73 31.60 13.12
CA ASP A 152 19.03 32.69 12.18
C ASP A 152 18.38 34.03 12.61
N GLY A 153 17.60 34.02 13.70
CA GLY A 153 16.86 35.18 14.19
C GLY A 153 15.57 35.45 13.41
N GLU A 154 15.11 34.50 12.59
CA GLU A 154 13.80 34.56 11.96
C GLU A 154 12.71 34.22 12.97
N TRP A 155 11.55 34.86 12.82
CA TRP A 155 10.41 34.62 13.68
C TRP A 155 9.38 33.77 12.95
N ALA A 156 8.79 32.83 13.66
CA ALA A 156 7.72 32.02 13.12
C ALA A 156 6.49 32.86 12.76
N VAL A 157 5.83 32.48 11.68
CA VAL A 157 4.55 33.04 11.23
C VAL A 157 3.47 32.00 11.45
N TYR A 158 2.37 32.41 12.04
CA TYR A 158 1.18 31.60 12.23
C TYR A 158 0.03 32.14 11.40
N THR A 159 -0.65 31.27 10.66
CA THR A 159 -1.90 31.60 10.00
C THR A 159 -3.06 30.85 10.63
N TYR A 160 -4.17 31.53 10.87
CA TYR A 160 -5.37 30.90 11.41
C TYR A 160 -6.61 31.47 10.75
N ALA A 161 -7.53 30.57 10.39
CA ALA A 161 -8.86 30.93 9.93
C ALA A 161 -9.86 29.90 10.45
N SER A 162 -10.97 30.36 11.04
CA SER A 162 -11.96 29.48 11.67
C SER A 162 -12.58 28.49 10.69
N TRP A 163 -12.73 28.88 9.42
CA TRP A 163 -13.29 28.06 8.35
C TRP A 163 -12.37 26.93 7.87
N ARG A 164 -11.08 26.92 8.23
CA ARG A 164 -10.18 25.79 7.93
C ARG A 164 -10.44 24.58 8.82
N ALA A 165 -11.14 24.77 9.95
CA ALA A 165 -11.39 23.72 10.95
C ALA A 165 -10.11 22.97 11.40
N SER A 166 -8.97 23.66 11.39
CA SER A 166 -7.66 23.15 11.79
C SER A 166 -7.00 24.09 12.82
N PRO A 167 -6.02 23.61 13.59
CA PRO A 167 -5.13 24.47 14.37
C PRO A 167 -4.40 25.50 13.47
N PRO A 168 -3.82 26.56 14.08
CA PRO A 168 -2.99 27.51 13.36
C PRO A 168 -1.82 26.80 12.65
N GLU A 169 -1.61 27.17 11.39
CA GLU A 169 -0.51 26.66 10.58
C GLU A 169 0.74 27.50 10.80
N ARG A 170 1.85 26.84 11.16
CA ARG A 170 3.13 27.47 11.48
C ARG A 170 4.09 27.41 10.29
N TYR A 171 4.68 28.55 9.96
CA TYR A 171 5.81 28.69 9.05
C TYR A 171 7.03 29.15 9.84
N ALA A 172 8.21 28.60 9.54
CA ALA A 172 9.42 28.93 10.31
C ALA A 172 9.89 30.39 10.12
N SER A 173 9.52 31.06 9.03
CA SER A 173 9.90 32.45 8.77
C SER A 173 8.91 33.18 7.86
N PHE A 174 8.97 34.52 7.87
CA PHE A 174 8.18 35.36 6.97
C PHE A 174 8.48 35.09 5.49
N ARG A 175 9.74 34.76 5.16
CA ARG A 175 10.13 34.35 3.81
C ARG A 175 9.40 33.10 3.33
N LEU A 176 9.33 32.06 4.18
CA LEU A 176 8.64 30.81 3.83
C LEU A 176 7.13 31.01 3.70
N PHE A 177 6.54 31.83 4.56
CA PHE A 177 5.15 32.25 4.43
C PHE A 177 4.88 32.90 3.06
N MET A 178 5.70 33.89 2.65
CA MET A 178 5.50 34.57 1.37
C MET A 178 5.70 33.65 0.15
N GLN A 179 6.60 32.67 0.23
CA GLN A 179 6.74 31.64 -0.80
C GLN A 179 5.47 30.79 -0.93
N ASP A 180 4.88 30.41 0.20
CA ASP A 180 3.67 29.62 0.23
C ASP A 180 2.45 30.42 -0.28
N MET A 181 2.37 31.70 0.06
CA MET A 181 1.35 32.61 -0.48
C MET A 181 1.48 32.80 -2.00
N TYR A 182 2.70 32.81 -2.53
CA TYR A 182 2.90 32.82 -3.98
C TYR A 182 2.44 31.51 -4.64
N ARG A 183 2.73 30.36 -4.03
CA ARG A 183 2.20 29.05 -4.48
C ARG A 183 0.67 29.01 -4.42
N GLU A 184 0.08 29.52 -3.35
CA GLU A 184 -1.37 29.61 -3.17
C GLU A 184 -2.00 30.47 -4.28
N PHE A 185 -1.43 31.64 -4.58
CA PHE A 185 -1.88 32.47 -5.69
C PHE A 185 -1.96 31.68 -7.00
N HIS A 186 -0.90 30.95 -7.37
CA HIS A 186 -0.88 30.14 -8.58
C HIS A 186 -1.94 29.02 -8.54
N ARG A 187 -2.08 28.31 -7.41
CA ARG A 187 -3.07 27.24 -7.25
C ARG A 187 -4.50 27.77 -7.42
N LEU A 188 -4.84 28.86 -6.74
CA LEU A 188 -6.18 29.46 -6.82
C LEU A 188 -6.47 30.01 -8.21
N GLN A 189 -5.46 30.59 -8.86
CA GLN A 189 -5.61 31.10 -10.22
C GLN A 189 -5.77 29.96 -11.24
N MET A 190 -5.06 28.84 -11.06
CA MET A 190 -5.27 27.63 -11.85
C MET A 190 -6.70 27.10 -11.73
N ASP A 191 -7.23 26.99 -10.51
CA ASP A 191 -8.61 26.55 -10.28
C ASP A 191 -9.64 27.49 -10.91
N ARG A 192 -9.40 28.81 -10.82
CA ARG A 192 -10.24 29.84 -11.45
C ARG A 192 -10.23 29.69 -12.97
N SER A 193 -9.05 29.59 -13.57
CA SER A 193 -8.88 29.43 -15.02
C SER A 193 -9.50 28.12 -15.53
N ARG A 194 -9.33 27.01 -14.81
CA ARG A 194 -9.99 25.72 -15.10
C ARG A 194 -11.52 25.87 -15.13
N ARG A 195 -12.12 26.52 -14.12
CA ARG A 195 -13.58 26.78 -14.08
C ARG A 195 -14.06 27.68 -15.23
N ALA A 196 -13.23 28.63 -15.64
CA ALA A 196 -13.53 29.53 -16.75
C ALA A 196 -13.24 28.93 -18.15
N GLY A 197 -12.65 27.73 -18.22
CA GLY A 197 -12.22 27.12 -19.49
C GLY A 197 -11.07 27.87 -20.17
N THR A 198 -10.25 28.60 -19.41
CA THR A 198 -9.09 29.35 -19.92
C THR A 198 -7.78 28.74 -19.44
N GLU A 199 -6.69 28.99 -20.20
CA GLU A 199 -5.35 28.58 -19.79
C GLU A 199 -4.68 29.66 -18.93
N PHE A 200 -4.10 29.26 -17.80
CA PHE A 200 -3.23 30.13 -16.99
C PHE A 200 -1.76 29.78 -17.25
N ALA A 201 -1.12 30.55 -18.13
CA ALA A 201 0.25 30.33 -18.57
C ALA A 201 1.13 31.58 -18.41
N ASN A 202 2.14 31.50 -17.56
CA ASN A 202 3.18 32.50 -17.36
C ASN A 202 4.57 31.83 -17.35
N ALA A 203 5.62 32.60 -17.05
CA ALA A 203 6.99 32.08 -17.06
C ALA A 203 7.18 30.97 -16.01
N THR A 204 6.62 31.17 -14.81
CA THR A 204 6.70 30.21 -13.69
C THR A 204 5.95 28.93 -14.01
N THR A 205 4.71 29.02 -14.51
CA THR A 205 3.94 27.82 -14.87
C THR A 205 4.59 27.03 -16.00
N ARG A 206 5.15 27.71 -17.02
CA ARG A 206 5.89 27.03 -18.11
C ARG A 206 7.15 26.34 -17.62
N ALA A 207 7.89 26.95 -16.69
CA ALA A 207 9.05 26.34 -16.08
C ALA A 207 8.67 25.09 -15.26
N LEU A 208 7.57 25.17 -14.50
CA LEU A 208 7.06 24.03 -13.73
C LEU A 208 6.51 22.93 -14.65
N ASP A 209 5.83 23.25 -15.74
CA ASP A 209 5.36 22.25 -16.70
C ASP A 209 6.53 21.51 -17.37
N ALA A 210 7.63 22.23 -17.66
CA ALA A 210 8.88 21.61 -18.11
C ALA A 210 9.52 20.75 -17.01
N SER A 211 9.45 21.17 -15.75
CA SER A 211 9.91 20.37 -14.59
C SER A 211 9.09 19.09 -14.41
N VAL A 212 7.76 19.14 -14.57
CA VAL A 212 6.89 17.95 -14.56
C VAL A 212 7.28 16.97 -15.67
N GLU A 213 7.57 17.48 -16.87
CA GLU A 213 8.03 16.63 -17.96
C GLU A 213 9.41 16.02 -17.69
N SER A 214 10.34 16.78 -17.13
CA SER A 214 11.64 16.25 -16.69
C SER A 214 11.47 15.17 -15.61
N ALA A 215 10.62 15.43 -14.61
CA ALA A 215 10.33 14.48 -13.53
C ALA A 215 9.73 13.18 -14.08
N ARG A 216 8.87 13.28 -15.09
CA ARG A 216 8.33 12.11 -15.79
C ARG A 216 9.44 11.25 -16.41
N LEU A 217 10.40 11.90 -17.10
CA LEU A 217 11.55 11.21 -17.70
C LEU A 217 12.49 10.64 -16.64
N ASP A 218 12.75 11.37 -15.55
CA ASP A 218 13.55 10.91 -14.41
C ASP A 218 12.95 9.65 -13.79
N ALA A 219 11.63 9.65 -13.54
CA ALA A 219 10.91 8.49 -13.01
C ALA A 219 11.00 7.27 -13.94
N LEU A 220 10.89 7.45 -15.26
CA LEU A 220 11.02 6.36 -16.24
C LEU A 220 12.45 5.83 -16.35
N SER A 221 13.45 6.68 -16.08
CA SER A 221 14.86 6.32 -15.99
C SER A 221 15.27 5.70 -14.64
N GLY A 222 14.35 5.55 -13.68
CA GLY A 222 14.63 4.98 -12.37
C GLY A 222 14.96 6.00 -11.27
N ARG A 223 15.04 7.29 -11.59
CA ARG A 223 15.29 8.41 -10.64
C ARG A 223 13.97 8.92 -10.04
N TYR A 224 13.27 8.01 -9.35
CA TYR A 224 11.93 8.31 -8.85
C TYR A 224 11.93 9.28 -7.67
N GLU A 225 13.02 9.39 -6.90
CA GLU A 225 13.12 10.27 -5.74
C GLU A 225 13.22 11.74 -6.16
N GLU A 226 14.08 12.02 -7.14
CA GLU A 226 14.18 13.33 -7.78
C GLU A 226 12.88 13.71 -8.47
N ALA A 227 12.25 12.75 -9.15
CA ALA A 227 10.94 12.94 -9.75
C ALA A 227 9.86 13.27 -8.70
N ALA A 228 9.82 12.55 -7.57
CA ALA A 228 8.83 12.78 -6.52
C ALA A 228 8.99 14.18 -5.91
N ALA A 229 10.22 14.65 -5.72
CA ALA A 229 10.51 16.00 -5.23
C ALA A 229 10.02 17.08 -6.21
N ALA A 230 10.37 16.97 -7.49
CA ALA A 230 9.95 17.90 -8.53
C ALA A 230 8.42 17.91 -8.72
N LEU A 231 7.78 16.74 -8.70
CA LEU A 231 6.32 16.64 -8.78
C LEU A 231 5.65 17.23 -7.54
N SER A 232 6.22 17.06 -6.34
CA SER A 232 5.70 17.68 -5.13
C SER A 232 5.72 19.21 -5.20
N GLU A 233 6.78 19.78 -5.76
CA GLU A 233 6.87 21.23 -6.01
C GLU A 233 5.80 21.68 -7.00
N ALA A 234 5.66 21.01 -8.13
CA ALA A 234 4.63 21.34 -9.13
C ALA A 234 3.19 21.20 -8.57
N VAL A 235 2.92 20.22 -7.72
CA VAL A 235 1.63 20.07 -7.01
C VAL A 235 1.34 21.28 -6.13
N ALA A 236 2.35 21.85 -5.45
CA ALA A 236 2.15 23.02 -4.58
C ALA A 236 1.69 24.26 -5.36
N TYR A 237 2.04 24.37 -6.64
CA TYR A 237 1.57 25.41 -7.56
C TYR A 237 0.27 25.04 -8.31
N GLY A 238 -0.34 23.89 -8.01
CA GLY A 238 -1.55 23.40 -8.68
C GLY A 238 -1.32 23.06 -10.15
N ARG A 239 -0.11 22.61 -10.53
CA ARG A 239 0.16 22.27 -11.94
C ARG A 239 -0.62 21.02 -12.37
N PRO A 240 -1.23 21.02 -13.57
CA PRO A 240 -1.86 19.82 -14.13
C PRO A 240 -0.88 18.66 -14.23
N ARG A 241 -1.38 17.42 -14.27
CA ARG A 241 -0.59 16.16 -14.40
C ARG A 241 0.24 15.79 -13.17
N ALA A 242 0.79 16.77 -12.46
CA ALA A 242 1.76 16.54 -11.38
C ALA A 242 1.21 15.63 -10.26
N ALA A 243 -0.04 15.84 -9.84
CA ALA A 243 -0.66 15.07 -8.78
C ALA A 243 -0.87 13.60 -9.19
N GLY A 244 -1.44 13.35 -10.37
CA GLY A 244 -1.66 11.98 -10.89
C GLY A 244 -0.36 11.20 -11.12
N LEU A 245 0.70 11.87 -11.58
CA LEU A 245 2.04 11.28 -11.69
C LEU A 245 2.63 10.95 -10.31
N ARG A 246 2.54 11.86 -9.35
CA ARG A 246 3.05 11.67 -7.99
C ARG A 246 2.32 10.55 -7.26
N ASP A 247 1.01 10.45 -7.44
CA ASP A 247 0.17 9.42 -6.82
C ASP A 247 0.56 8.01 -7.24
N GLN A 248 1.05 7.82 -8.47
CA GLN A 248 1.60 6.53 -8.90
C GLN A 248 2.85 6.18 -8.10
N ILE A 249 3.79 7.13 -7.93
CA ILE A 249 4.99 6.91 -7.12
C ILE A 249 4.60 6.55 -5.68
N ARG A 250 3.71 7.32 -5.06
CA ARG A 250 3.18 7.07 -3.71
C ARG A 250 2.54 5.70 -3.58
N ARG A 251 1.72 5.30 -4.57
CA ARG A 251 1.08 3.98 -4.58
C ARG A 251 2.11 2.85 -4.53
N LEU A 252 3.19 2.97 -5.30
CA LEU A 252 4.27 1.99 -5.33
C LEU A 252 5.15 2.02 -4.07
N LEU A 253 5.22 3.16 -3.37
CA LEU A 253 5.90 3.28 -2.07
C LEU A 253 5.03 2.79 -0.89
N GLY A 254 3.76 2.44 -1.14
CA GLY A 254 2.83 1.95 -0.12
C GLY A 254 2.07 3.05 0.62
N GLU A 255 2.13 4.30 0.17
CA GLU A 255 1.43 5.46 0.74
C GLU A 255 -0.04 5.53 0.27
N THR A 256 -0.81 4.45 0.44
CA THR A 256 -2.12 4.26 -0.22
C THR A 256 -3.18 5.31 0.17
N TYR A 257 -3.14 5.81 1.41
CA TYR A 257 -4.10 6.79 1.93
C TYR A 257 -3.96 8.19 1.30
N LEU A 258 -2.87 8.45 0.58
CA LEU A 258 -2.61 9.73 -0.11
C LEU A 258 -2.92 9.69 -1.61
N VAL A 259 -3.48 8.58 -2.10
CA VAL A 259 -3.64 8.31 -3.54
C VAL A 259 -5.10 8.45 -3.95
N SER A 260 -5.35 9.30 -4.94
CA SER A 260 -6.64 9.44 -5.61
C SER A 260 -6.56 9.28 -7.13
N PHE A 261 -5.34 9.31 -7.68
CA PHE A 261 -5.02 9.33 -9.12
C PHE A 261 -5.62 10.50 -9.92
N HIS A 262 -6.37 11.39 -9.27
CA HIS A 262 -6.88 12.66 -9.82
C HIS A 262 -7.46 12.50 -11.24
N GLU A 263 -6.93 13.23 -12.23
CA GLU A 263 -7.43 13.25 -13.60
C GLU A 263 -7.37 11.88 -14.30
N LEU A 264 -6.49 10.96 -13.88
CA LEU A 264 -6.39 9.63 -14.50
C LEU A 264 -7.66 8.80 -14.30
N VAL A 265 -8.41 9.05 -13.21
CA VAL A 265 -9.69 8.37 -12.97
C VAL A 265 -10.74 8.80 -13.98
N ALA A 266 -10.70 10.05 -14.43
CA ALA A 266 -11.70 10.61 -15.35
C ALA A 266 -11.34 10.40 -16.82
N ASP A 267 -10.06 10.15 -17.15
CA ASP A 267 -9.62 9.88 -18.52
C ASP A 267 -9.80 8.38 -18.87
N PRO A 268 -10.65 8.03 -19.86
CA PRO A 268 -10.90 6.63 -20.24
C PRO A 268 -9.63 5.85 -20.61
N ARG A 269 -8.57 6.53 -21.07
CA ARG A 269 -7.29 5.89 -21.40
C ARG A 269 -6.61 5.27 -20.18
N TYR A 270 -6.79 5.85 -18.99
CA TYR A 270 -6.12 5.42 -17.75
C TYR A 270 -7.08 4.85 -16.71
N ALA A 271 -8.40 5.02 -16.90
CA ALA A 271 -9.41 4.56 -15.95
C ALA A 271 -9.28 3.07 -15.60
N LEU A 272 -8.96 2.20 -16.57
CA LEU A 272 -8.75 0.76 -16.34
C LEU A 272 -7.44 0.42 -15.61
N GLU A 273 -6.48 1.34 -15.52
CA GLU A 273 -5.30 1.23 -14.64
C GLU A 273 -5.60 1.75 -13.22
N ALA A 274 -6.36 2.85 -13.10
CA ALA A 274 -6.59 3.56 -11.84
C ALA A 274 -7.75 3.04 -11.00
N VAL A 275 -8.93 2.89 -11.61
CA VAL A 275 -10.16 2.58 -10.85
C VAL A 275 -10.10 1.20 -10.19
N PRO A 276 -9.63 0.12 -10.84
CA PRO A 276 -9.51 -1.19 -10.20
C PRO A 276 -8.58 -1.17 -8.98
N VAL A 277 -7.53 -0.34 -8.99
CA VAL A 277 -6.58 -0.23 -7.88
C VAL A 277 -7.21 0.45 -6.67
N LEU A 278 -8.03 1.49 -6.90
CA LEU A 278 -8.81 2.12 -5.83
C LEU A 278 -9.84 1.14 -5.25
N ALA A 279 -10.55 0.40 -6.11
CA ALA A 279 -11.50 -0.62 -5.68
C ALA A 279 -10.84 -1.75 -4.86
N ALA A 280 -9.62 -2.15 -5.21
CA ALA A 280 -8.87 -3.16 -4.47
C ALA A 280 -8.47 -2.68 -3.07
N GLU A 281 -8.15 -1.38 -2.92
CA GLU A 281 -7.88 -0.77 -1.62
C GLU A 281 -9.16 -0.68 -0.76
N ASP A 282 -10.30 -0.36 -1.36
CA ASP A 282 -11.60 -0.37 -0.70
C ASP A 282 -11.98 -1.74 -0.16
N VAL A 283 -11.80 -2.81 -0.95
CA VAL A 283 -11.97 -4.20 -0.51
C VAL A 283 -11.07 -4.49 0.69
N ARG A 284 -9.79 -4.06 0.63
CA ARG A 284 -8.83 -4.26 1.72
C ARG A 284 -9.22 -3.52 3.00
N MET A 285 -9.74 -2.30 2.87
CA MET A 285 -10.17 -1.45 3.99
C MET A 285 -11.59 -1.76 4.47
N ASN A 286 -12.26 -2.72 3.84
CA ASN A 286 -13.67 -3.06 4.07
C ASN A 286 -14.58 -1.82 3.97
N ARG A 287 -14.37 -1.01 2.93
CA ARG A 287 -15.13 0.19 2.59
C ARG A 287 -15.82 0.00 1.25
N GLU A 288 -17.09 0.37 1.12
CA GLU A 288 -17.76 0.40 -0.19
C GLU A 288 -17.79 1.84 -0.72
N ASP A 289 -16.88 2.23 -1.62
CA ASP A 289 -17.03 3.46 -2.42
C ASP A 289 -17.79 3.17 -3.71
N ARG A 290 -19.11 3.30 -3.65
CA ARG A 290 -20.00 3.13 -4.81
C ARG A 290 -19.92 4.28 -5.83
N THR A 291 -19.10 5.31 -5.58
CA THR A 291 -18.99 6.49 -6.44
C THR A 291 -17.83 6.41 -7.43
N LEU A 292 -16.96 5.39 -7.34
CA LEU A 292 -15.76 5.29 -8.20
C LEU A 292 -16.09 5.31 -9.70
N ALA A 293 -17.08 4.55 -10.15
CA ALA A 293 -17.52 4.56 -11.56
C ALA A 293 -18.23 5.87 -11.97
N GLN A 294 -18.75 6.63 -11.02
CA GLN A 294 -19.38 7.93 -11.29
C GLN A 294 -18.34 9.02 -11.60
N ARG A 295 -17.05 8.78 -11.30
CA ARG A 295 -15.94 9.71 -11.55
C ARG A 295 -15.39 9.68 -12.97
N LEU A 296 -15.92 8.82 -13.84
CA LEU A 296 -15.43 8.57 -15.22
C LEU A 296 -15.66 9.70 -16.23
N GLY A 297 -15.99 10.92 -15.78
CA GLY A 297 -16.10 12.10 -16.64
C GLY A 297 -16.88 11.86 -17.95
N ASP A 298 -16.25 12.18 -19.07
CA ASP A 298 -16.79 12.11 -20.44
C ASP A 298 -16.72 10.71 -21.08
N ALA A 299 -16.49 9.64 -20.29
CA ALA A 299 -16.45 8.27 -20.80
C ALA A 299 -17.76 7.88 -21.51
N THR A 300 -17.62 7.19 -22.64
CA THR A 300 -18.72 6.58 -23.37
C THR A 300 -19.34 5.43 -22.56
N GLU A 301 -20.59 5.07 -22.86
CA GLU A 301 -21.28 3.93 -22.19
C GLU A 301 -20.47 2.62 -22.22
N PRO A 302 -19.83 2.21 -23.34
CA PRO A 302 -18.98 1.01 -23.35
C PRO A 302 -17.76 1.11 -22.44
N GLU A 303 -17.11 2.28 -22.36
CA GLU A 303 -15.94 2.50 -21.49
C GLU A 303 -16.36 2.45 -20.01
N ARG A 304 -17.49 3.07 -19.68
CA ARG A 304 -18.09 3.02 -18.33
C ARG A 304 -18.41 1.59 -17.91
N ALA A 305 -19.09 0.84 -18.77
CA ALA A 305 -19.44 -0.55 -18.51
C ALA A 305 -18.20 -1.43 -18.29
N ALA A 306 -17.12 -1.20 -19.03
CA ALA A 306 -15.86 -1.92 -18.85
C ALA A 306 -15.23 -1.67 -17.48
N VAL A 307 -15.23 -0.42 -17.00
CA VAL A 307 -14.71 -0.07 -15.67
C VAL A 307 -15.60 -0.62 -14.56
N GLU A 308 -16.92 -0.53 -14.70
CA GLU A 308 -17.87 -1.10 -13.72
C GLU A 308 -17.71 -2.62 -13.59
N GLU A 309 -17.53 -3.31 -14.72
CA GLU A 309 -17.23 -4.74 -14.75
C GLU A 309 -15.88 -5.05 -14.08
N ALA A 310 -14.84 -4.24 -14.34
CA ALA A 310 -13.55 -4.39 -13.68
C ALA A 310 -13.67 -4.25 -12.15
N VAL A 311 -14.39 -3.24 -11.67
CA VAL A 311 -14.69 -3.05 -10.24
C VAL A 311 -15.42 -4.28 -9.69
N ARG A 312 -16.49 -4.73 -10.35
CA ARG A 312 -17.23 -5.94 -9.94
C ARG A 312 -16.33 -7.17 -9.83
N GLN A 313 -15.40 -7.34 -10.76
CA GLN A 313 -14.42 -8.44 -10.73
C GLN A 313 -13.42 -8.29 -9.58
N VAL A 314 -12.99 -7.08 -9.23
CA VAL A 314 -12.12 -6.83 -8.07
C VAL A 314 -12.84 -7.24 -6.78
N TRP A 315 -14.08 -6.81 -6.60
CA TRP A 315 -14.93 -7.22 -5.47
C TRP A 315 -15.16 -8.72 -5.40
N ALA A 316 -15.27 -9.40 -6.54
CA ALA A 316 -15.38 -10.85 -6.62
C ALA A 316 -14.04 -11.59 -6.43
N GLY A 317 -12.90 -10.89 -6.41
CA GLY A 317 -11.57 -11.49 -6.38
C GLY A 317 -11.19 -12.21 -7.66
N THR A 318 -11.81 -11.85 -8.79
CA THR A 318 -11.62 -12.49 -10.11
C THR A 318 -10.99 -11.57 -11.15
N TYR A 319 -10.70 -10.31 -10.81
CA TYR A 319 -10.08 -9.36 -11.74
C TYR A 319 -8.75 -9.88 -12.25
N ARG A 320 -8.45 -9.59 -13.52
CA ARG A 320 -7.18 -9.93 -14.16
C ARG A 320 -6.63 -8.69 -14.81
N TYR A 321 -5.40 -8.32 -14.43
CA TYR A 321 -4.68 -7.26 -15.10
C TYR A 321 -4.09 -7.79 -16.41
N THR A 322 -4.47 -7.21 -17.55
CA THR A 322 -4.07 -7.69 -18.89
C THR A 322 -3.51 -6.55 -19.74
N PRO A 323 -2.30 -6.04 -19.44
CA PRO A 323 -1.67 -5.03 -20.28
C PRO A 323 -1.26 -5.64 -21.62
N GLU A 324 -1.11 -4.82 -22.66
CA GLU A 324 -0.75 -5.30 -23.99
C GLU A 324 0.76 -5.60 -24.13
N GLY A 325 1.09 -6.38 -25.18
CA GLY A 325 2.47 -6.58 -25.63
C GLY A 325 3.31 -7.54 -24.77
N PRO A 326 4.66 -7.46 -24.86
CA PRO A 326 5.56 -8.39 -24.18
C PRO A 326 5.47 -8.36 -22.66
N PHE A 327 5.08 -7.22 -22.09
CA PHE A 327 4.83 -7.12 -20.65
C PHE A 327 3.56 -7.86 -20.27
N GLY A 328 2.48 -7.76 -21.05
CA GLY A 328 1.27 -8.57 -20.90
C GLY A 328 1.52 -10.07 -20.82
N ALA A 329 2.31 -10.60 -21.76
CA ALA A 329 2.68 -12.02 -21.74
C ALA A 329 3.44 -12.41 -20.45
N ALA A 330 4.27 -11.51 -19.92
CA ALA A 330 4.97 -11.73 -18.66
C ALA A 330 4.03 -11.63 -17.44
N VAL A 331 3.02 -10.76 -17.47
CA VAL A 331 1.95 -10.72 -16.46
C VAL A 331 1.19 -12.03 -16.43
N ASP A 332 0.82 -12.57 -17.59
CA ASP A 332 0.12 -13.85 -17.71
C ASP A 332 0.96 -15.01 -17.16
N GLN A 333 2.25 -15.05 -17.51
CA GLN A 333 3.18 -16.04 -16.97
C GLN A 333 3.39 -15.87 -15.46
N ALA A 334 3.55 -14.65 -14.96
CA ALA A 334 3.69 -14.39 -13.54
C ALA A 334 2.44 -14.83 -12.76
N ARG A 335 1.25 -14.63 -13.33
CA ARG A 335 -0.02 -15.06 -12.73
C ARG A 335 -0.12 -16.59 -12.69
N GLU A 336 0.40 -17.27 -13.73
CA GLU A 336 0.53 -18.73 -13.75
C GLU A 336 1.45 -19.24 -12.63
N HIS A 337 2.61 -18.59 -12.42
CA HIS A 337 3.49 -18.93 -11.31
C HIS A 337 2.83 -18.68 -9.94
N ALA A 338 2.18 -17.52 -9.78
CA ALA A 338 1.58 -17.08 -8.53
C ALA A 338 0.45 -18.00 -8.05
N ARG A 339 -0.46 -18.45 -8.95
CA ARG A 339 -1.58 -19.32 -8.59
C ARG A 339 -1.17 -20.69 -8.04
N TRP A 340 0.06 -21.12 -8.33
CA TRP A 340 0.65 -22.36 -7.83
C TRP A 340 1.66 -22.15 -6.70
N GLY A 341 1.76 -20.93 -6.17
CA GLY A 341 2.63 -20.59 -5.07
C GLY A 341 4.09 -20.32 -5.44
N ARG A 342 4.43 -20.19 -6.73
CA ARG A 342 5.79 -19.82 -7.16
C ARG A 342 5.95 -18.29 -7.18
N THR A 343 5.84 -17.68 -6.01
CA THR A 343 5.68 -16.23 -5.85
C THR A 343 6.92 -15.44 -6.26
N ASP A 344 8.11 -15.94 -5.94
CA ASP A 344 9.37 -15.31 -6.33
C ASP A 344 9.66 -15.47 -7.83
N GLU A 345 9.33 -16.62 -8.43
CA GLU A 345 9.39 -16.79 -9.90
C GLU A 345 8.45 -15.83 -10.63
N ALA A 346 7.25 -15.59 -10.08
CA ALA A 346 6.32 -14.61 -10.60
C ALA A 346 6.92 -13.20 -10.58
N TRP A 347 7.53 -12.79 -9.46
CA TRP A 347 8.20 -11.49 -9.36
C TRP A 347 9.38 -11.36 -10.33
N HIS A 348 10.23 -12.39 -10.42
CA HIS A 348 11.36 -12.42 -11.35
C HIS A 348 10.91 -12.25 -12.80
N THR A 349 9.78 -12.87 -13.17
CA THR A 349 9.17 -12.74 -14.50
C THR A 349 8.73 -11.30 -14.77
N LEU A 350 8.01 -10.67 -13.83
CA LEU A 350 7.58 -9.27 -13.95
C LEU A 350 8.78 -8.32 -14.05
N ARG A 351 9.76 -8.47 -13.16
CA ARG A 351 10.99 -7.66 -13.14
C ARG A 351 11.73 -7.72 -14.45
N ALA A 352 11.97 -8.92 -14.98
CA ALA A 352 12.70 -9.12 -16.23
C ALA A 352 11.97 -8.50 -17.44
N ALA A 353 10.64 -8.43 -17.39
CA ALA A 353 9.82 -7.85 -18.45
C ALA A 353 9.66 -6.32 -18.34
N LEU A 354 9.84 -5.74 -17.15
CA LEU A 354 9.59 -4.33 -16.87
C LEU A 354 10.31 -3.34 -17.81
N PRO A 355 11.58 -3.55 -18.23
CA PRO A 355 12.21 -2.66 -19.21
C PRO A 355 11.47 -2.54 -20.55
N ARG A 356 10.67 -3.57 -20.91
CA ARG A 356 9.86 -3.64 -22.13
C ARG A 356 8.42 -3.17 -21.94
N TRP A 357 8.01 -2.85 -20.71
CA TRP A 357 6.71 -2.23 -20.44
C TRP A 357 6.59 -0.88 -21.16
N ARG A 358 5.39 -0.55 -21.63
CA ARG A 358 5.12 0.71 -22.34
C ARG A 358 4.00 1.47 -21.63
N PRO A 359 4.16 2.79 -21.44
CA PRO A 359 3.11 3.60 -20.86
C PRO A 359 1.95 3.74 -21.86
N LEU A 360 0.74 3.85 -21.33
CA LEU A 360 -0.47 4.12 -22.13
C LEU A 360 -0.48 5.55 -22.70
N GLY A 361 0.28 6.44 -22.08
CA GLY A 361 0.41 7.83 -22.48
C GLY A 361 1.31 8.61 -21.50
N PRO A 362 1.39 9.94 -21.65
CA PRO A 362 2.29 10.78 -20.84
C PRO A 362 1.93 10.84 -19.35
N GLU A 363 0.74 10.37 -18.95
CA GLU A 363 0.34 10.31 -17.54
C GLU A 363 0.62 8.97 -16.87
N HIS A 364 1.25 8.01 -17.56
CA HIS A 364 1.45 6.66 -17.05
C HIS A 364 2.94 6.42 -16.77
N LEU A 365 3.32 6.31 -15.50
CA LEU A 365 4.72 6.15 -15.05
C LEU A 365 5.12 4.71 -14.77
N ALA A 366 4.18 3.85 -14.35
CA ALA A 366 4.46 2.48 -13.94
C ALA A 366 3.20 1.61 -14.12
N PRO A 367 3.31 0.28 -14.33
CA PRO A 367 2.16 -0.63 -14.43
C PRO A 367 1.46 -0.83 -13.07
N PHE A 368 0.88 0.21 -12.50
CA PHE A 368 0.30 0.18 -11.16
C PHE A 368 -1.04 -0.57 -11.11
N GLY A 369 -1.69 -0.84 -12.24
CA GLY A 369 -2.86 -1.73 -12.35
C GLY A 369 -2.59 -3.16 -11.85
N LEU A 370 -1.33 -3.58 -11.77
CA LEU A 370 -0.94 -4.84 -11.12
C LEU A 370 -1.49 -4.97 -9.69
N TYR A 371 -1.63 -3.86 -8.95
CA TYR A 371 -2.15 -3.86 -7.59
C TYR A 371 -3.61 -4.30 -7.48
N ALA A 372 -4.38 -4.23 -8.57
CA ALA A 372 -5.76 -4.66 -8.60
C ALA A 372 -5.89 -6.18 -8.84
N ASP A 373 -4.86 -6.83 -9.37
CA ASP A 373 -4.89 -8.27 -9.59
C ASP A 373 -4.76 -9.02 -8.24
N PRO A 374 -5.68 -9.94 -7.91
CA PRO A 374 -5.72 -10.60 -6.62
C PRO A 374 -4.58 -11.60 -6.39
N LEU A 375 -3.89 -12.04 -7.46
CA LEU A 375 -2.72 -12.92 -7.38
C LEU A 375 -1.42 -12.14 -7.37
N LEU A 376 -1.33 -11.07 -8.18
CA LEU A 376 -0.10 -10.31 -8.36
C LEU A 376 0.01 -9.10 -7.42
N GLY A 377 -1.10 -8.44 -7.11
CA GLY A 377 -1.12 -7.25 -6.25
C GLY A 377 -0.44 -7.46 -4.89
N PRO A 378 -0.71 -8.56 -4.17
CA PRO A 378 -0.01 -8.86 -2.92
C PRO A 378 1.52 -9.00 -3.09
N LEU A 379 1.99 -9.49 -4.24
CA LEU A 379 3.43 -9.68 -4.50
C LEU A 379 4.21 -8.37 -4.53
N ILE A 380 3.53 -7.23 -4.76
CA ILE A 380 4.16 -5.92 -4.82
C ILE A 380 4.24 -5.34 -3.40
N THR A 381 5.22 -5.81 -2.64
CA THR A 381 5.58 -5.24 -1.34
C THR A 381 6.18 -3.83 -1.53
N PRO A 382 6.28 -3.01 -0.47
CA PRO A 382 6.94 -1.69 -0.58
C PRO A 382 8.37 -1.78 -1.14
N GLU A 383 9.12 -2.83 -0.80
CA GLU A 383 10.48 -3.07 -1.31
C GLU A 383 10.48 -3.36 -2.81
N ARG A 384 9.55 -4.22 -3.27
CA ARG A 384 9.38 -4.54 -4.70
C ARG A 384 8.82 -3.36 -5.48
N GLY A 385 7.98 -2.53 -4.87
CA GLY A 385 7.51 -1.27 -5.41
C GLY A 385 8.64 -0.26 -5.63
N ARG A 386 9.57 -0.13 -4.68
CA ARG A 386 10.81 0.66 -4.84
C ARG A 386 11.70 0.10 -5.96
N GLU A 387 11.88 -1.22 -6.03
CA GLU A 387 12.63 -1.85 -7.13
C GLU A 387 11.99 -1.56 -8.49
N LEU A 388 10.66 -1.62 -8.60
CA LEU A 388 9.93 -1.29 -9.82
C LEU A 388 10.14 0.18 -10.22
N LEU A 389 10.02 1.10 -9.26
CA LEU A 389 10.24 2.53 -9.51
C LEU A 389 11.69 2.84 -9.91
N ALA A 390 12.66 2.18 -9.29
CA ALA A 390 14.09 2.35 -9.55
C ALA A 390 14.55 1.65 -10.84
N THR A 391 13.77 0.70 -11.37
CA THR A 391 14.12 0.01 -12.63
C THR A 391 13.79 0.89 -13.83
N PRO A 392 14.78 1.18 -14.71
CA PRO A 392 14.55 1.88 -15.96
C PRO A 392 13.57 1.12 -16.85
N ARG A 393 12.61 1.83 -17.44
CA ARG A 393 11.49 1.23 -18.19
C ARG A 393 11.06 2.08 -19.37
N ALA A 394 10.16 1.54 -20.19
CA ALA A 394 9.69 2.21 -21.41
C ALA A 394 10.83 2.61 -22.37
N GLY A 395 11.88 1.79 -22.45
CA GLY A 395 13.05 2.05 -23.29
C GLY A 395 14.01 3.13 -22.78
N HIS A 396 13.81 3.66 -21.58
CA HIS A 396 14.73 4.62 -20.97
C HIS A 396 15.94 3.92 -20.36
N SER A 397 17.06 4.62 -20.31
CA SER A 397 18.31 4.14 -19.71
C SER A 397 18.48 4.70 -18.30
N GLY A 398 19.15 3.93 -17.43
CA GLY A 398 19.45 4.28 -16.05
C GLY A 398 20.22 3.17 -15.34
N SER A 399 20.57 3.36 -14.06
CA SER A 399 21.20 2.31 -13.26
C SER A 399 20.14 1.30 -12.82
N ALA A 400 20.37 0.01 -13.09
CA ALA A 400 19.51 -1.03 -12.54
C ALA A 400 19.69 -1.09 -11.01
N PRO A 401 18.61 -1.15 -10.22
CA PRO A 401 18.70 -1.32 -8.78
C PRO A 401 19.21 -2.73 -8.44
N ALA A 402 19.70 -2.90 -7.21
CA ALA A 402 19.92 -4.24 -6.68
C ALA A 402 18.58 -4.98 -6.55
N PRO A 403 18.52 -6.27 -6.91
CA PRO A 403 17.29 -7.03 -6.84
C PRO A 403 16.81 -7.18 -5.40
N THR A 404 15.50 -7.09 -5.15
CA THR A 404 14.98 -7.41 -3.82
C THR A 404 15.19 -8.90 -3.52
N PRO A 405 15.50 -9.27 -2.26
CA PRO A 405 15.53 -10.66 -1.86
C PRO A 405 14.19 -11.38 -2.10
N ASP A 406 14.27 -12.69 -2.30
CA ASP A 406 13.11 -13.57 -2.36
C ASP A 406 12.33 -13.54 -1.03
N LEU A 407 11.00 -13.63 -1.13
CA LEU A 407 10.10 -13.57 0.03
C LEU A 407 9.95 -14.93 0.71
N ASP A 408 10.05 -16.02 -0.05
CA ASP A 408 9.89 -17.37 0.48
C ASP A 408 11.21 -17.87 1.10
N PRO A 409 11.23 -18.21 2.40
CA PRO A 409 12.41 -18.83 3.02
C PRO A 409 12.62 -20.25 2.47
N PRO A 410 13.86 -20.76 2.49
CA PRO A 410 14.14 -22.13 2.06
C PRO A 410 13.47 -23.16 2.97
N GLY A 411 13.09 -24.30 2.38
CA GLY A 411 12.63 -25.47 3.12
C GLY A 411 11.27 -25.32 3.81
N LEU A 412 11.14 -25.95 4.98
CA LEU A 412 9.88 -26.09 5.73
C LEU A 412 9.92 -25.52 7.16
N ALA A 413 11.11 -25.25 7.70
CA ALA A 413 11.30 -24.87 9.10
C ALA A 413 10.53 -23.63 9.54
N TRP A 414 10.26 -22.69 8.62
CA TRP A 414 9.51 -21.46 8.91
C TRP A 414 8.10 -21.73 9.46
N LEU A 415 7.52 -22.91 9.19
CA LEU A 415 6.23 -23.31 9.76
C LEU A 415 6.25 -23.44 11.30
N ALA A 416 7.43 -23.65 11.87
CA ALA A 416 7.63 -23.69 13.32
C ALA A 416 7.66 -22.28 13.94
N ASP A 417 7.84 -21.22 13.15
CA ASP A 417 7.98 -19.86 13.67
C ASP A 417 6.66 -19.34 14.28
N SER A 418 6.71 -18.96 15.56
CA SER A 418 5.59 -18.35 16.28
C SER A 418 5.54 -16.84 16.01
N GLN A 419 4.68 -16.42 15.09
CA GLN A 419 4.40 -15.01 14.80
C GLN A 419 2.94 -14.67 15.19
N PRO A 420 2.67 -13.53 15.85
CA PRO A 420 1.30 -13.07 16.10
C PRO A 420 0.50 -12.99 14.79
N GLY A 421 -0.73 -13.52 14.79
CA GLY A 421 -1.58 -13.54 13.59
C GLY A 421 -1.27 -14.64 12.57
N ASN A 422 -0.32 -15.54 12.85
CA ASN A 422 -0.01 -16.66 11.95
C ASN A 422 -1.22 -17.61 11.83
N VAL A 423 -1.76 -17.77 10.62
CA VAL A 423 -2.83 -18.74 10.33
C VAL A 423 -2.34 -20.19 10.26
N LEU A 424 -1.04 -20.46 10.45
CA LEU A 424 -0.43 -21.78 10.43
C LEU A 424 0.13 -22.20 11.80
N THR A 425 -0.56 -21.88 12.89
CA THR A 425 -0.17 -22.35 14.23
C THR A 425 -0.24 -23.87 14.35
N SER A 426 -1.30 -24.49 13.84
CA SER A 426 -1.41 -25.93 13.61
C SER A 426 -1.72 -26.17 12.14
N TYR A 427 -1.25 -27.29 11.60
CA TYR A 427 -1.41 -27.60 10.19
C TYR A 427 -1.24 -29.09 9.94
N ARG A 428 -1.70 -29.50 8.77
CA ARG A 428 -1.35 -30.79 8.17
C ARG A 428 -1.19 -30.63 6.68
N PHE A 429 -0.27 -31.35 6.09
CA PHE A 429 -0.07 -31.30 4.65
C PHE A 429 0.40 -32.63 4.08
N LEU A 430 0.17 -32.79 2.77
CA LEU A 430 0.80 -33.82 1.95
C LEU A 430 1.82 -33.18 1.01
N LEU A 431 2.86 -33.93 0.69
CA LEU A 431 3.79 -33.68 -0.40
C LEU A 431 3.75 -34.88 -1.33
N VAL A 432 3.52 -34.68 -2.63
CA VAL A 432 3.36 -35.74 -3.63
C VAL A 432 4.41 -35.57 -4.72
N GLU A 433 5.22 -36.60 -4.94
CA GLU A 433 6.29 -36.61 -5.93
C GLU A 433 5.74 -36.83 -7.36
N GLY A 434 6.28 -36.13 -8.35
CA GLY A 434 5.99 -36.36 -9.77
C GLY A 434 4.53 -36.17 -10.18
N VAL A 435 3.74 -35.45 -9.38
CA VAL A 435 2.33 -35.14 -9.66
C VAL A 435 2.15 -33.63 -9.71
N GLU A 436 1.56 -33.14 -10.80
CA GLU A 436 1.28 -31.71 -10.95
C GLU A 436 0.16 -31.28 -10.00
N PRO A 437 0.18 -30.05 -9.45
CA PRO A 437 -0.85 -29.58 -8.52
C PRO A 437 -2.28 -29.69 -9.08
N ALA A 438 -2.45 -29.51 -10.40
CA ALA A 438 -3.72 -29.65 -11.10
C ALA A 438 -4.29 -31.08 -11.08
N GLU A 439 -3.45 -32.10 -10.90
CA GLU A 439 -3.81 -33.52 -10.89
C GLU A 439 -4.15 -34.05 -9.50
N LEU A 440 -3.87 -33.27 -8.44
CA LEU A 440 -4.15 -33.65 -7.06
C LEU A 440 -5.62 -34.03 -6.79
N PRO A 441 -6.66 -33.40 -7.39
CA PRO A 441 -8.04 -33.86 -7.21
C PRO A 441 -8.23 -35.35 -7.52
N GLY A 442 -7.59 -35.88 -8.57
CA GLY A 442 -7.67 -37.31 -8.89
C GLY A 442 -7.00 -38.23 -7.87
N ARG A 443 -6.00 -37.72 -7.14
CA ARG A 443 -5.20 -38.47 -6.15
C ARG A 443 -5.83 -38.44 -4.76
N ILE A 444 -6.18 -37.24 -4.30
CA ILE A 444 -6.60 -36.98 -2.91
C ILE A 444 -8.04 -36.46 -2.78
N GLY A 445 -8.72 -36.14 -3.87
CA GLY A 445 -10.07 -35.56 -3.86
C GLY A 445 -11.13 -36.47 -3.24
N ALA A 446 -12.08 -35.87 -2.53
CA ALA A 446 -13.27 -36.54 -2.03
C ALA A 446 -14.09 -37.16 -3.18
N GLU A 447 -15.01 -38.07 -2.86
CA GLU A 447 -15.90 -38.62 -3.88
C GLU A 447 -16.67 -37.49 -4.59
N GLY A 448 -16.66 -37.52 -5.93
CA GLY A 448 -17.24 -36.48 -6.79
C GLY A 448 -16.39 -35.21 -6.97
N THR A 449 -15.25 -35.08 -6.29
CA THR A 449 -14.33 -33.93 -6.47
C THR A 449 -13.31 -34.24 -7.55
N THR A 450 -13.51 -33.66 -8.75
CA THR A 450 -12.66 -33.88 -9.94
C THR A 450 -11.87 -32.65 -10.38
N ALA A 451 -12.16 -31.48 -9.80
CA ALA A 451 -11.56 -30.21 -10.17
C ALA A 451 -11.12 -29.41 -8.93
N LEU A 452 -10.21 -28.45 -9.16
CA LEU A 452 -9.81 -27.46 -8.18
C LEU A 452 -10.82 -26.31 -8.11
N ASP A 453 -11.03 -25.76 -6.92
CA ASP A 453 -11.75 -24.51 -6.73
C ASP A 453 -10.88 -23.32 -7.14
N GLU A 454 -11.54 -22.17 -7.38
CA GLU A 454 -10.86 -20.90 -7.68
C GLU A 454 -9.92 -20.45 -6.53
N PRO A 455 -8.78 -19.79 -6.86
CA PRO A 455 -7.81 -19.36 -5.88
C PRO A 455 -8.40 -18.50 -4.76
N ALA A 456 -8.11 -18.88 -3.52
CA ALA A 456 -8.59 -18.21 -2.33
C ALA A 456 -7.47 -18.04 -1.31
N MET A 457 -7.61 -17.05 -0.44
CA MET A 457 -6.76 -16.95 0.74
C MET A 457 -7.08 -18.11 1.69
N VAL A 458 -6.09 -18.53 2.48
CA VAL A 458 -6.24 -19.62 3.45
C VAL A 458 -7.35 -19.33 4.48
N TRP A 459 -7.63 -18.07 4.82
CA TRP A 459 -8.73 -17.75 5.70
C TRP A 459 -10.11 -17.78 4.99
N GLU A 460 -10.19 -17.35 3.73
CA GLU A 460 -11.43 -17.33 2.93
C GLU A 460 -11.98 -18.74 2.76
N SER A 461 -11.07 -19.70 2.47
CA SER A 461 -11.43 -21.11 2.31
C SER A 461 -11.99 -21.72 3.59
N ARG A 462 -11.60 -21.22 4.77
CA ARG A 462 -12.13 -21.69 6.07
C ARG A 462 -13.54 -21.20 6.34
N THR A 463 -13.89 -20.01 5.86
CA THR A 463 -15.20 -19.40 6.06
C THR A 463 -16.22 -19.76 4.98
N ARG A 464 -15.77 -20.36 3.87
CA ARG A 464 -16.68 -20.84 2.82
C ARG A 464 -17.69 -21.83 3.42
N PRO A 465 -19.00 -21.64 3.19
CA PRO A 465 -20.00 -22.62 3.58
C PRO A 465 -19.63 -23.97 2.96
N ARG A 466 -19.43 -25.00 3.79
CA ARG A 466 -19.30 -26.38 3.30
C ARG A 466 -20.61 -26.72 2.59
N GLY A 467 -20.60 -26.68 1.26
CA GLY A 467 -21.78 -26.97 0.46
C GLY A 467 -22.34 -28.35 0.82
N GLY A 468 -23.61 -28.42 1.20
CA GLY A 468 -24.34 -29.65 1.47
C GLY A 468 -24.01 -30.32 2.81
N HIS A 469 -24.97 -30.32 3.73
CA HIS A 469 -25.02 -31.16 4.94
C HIS A 469 -25.18 -32.67 4.62
N GLY A 470 -24.38 -33.21 3.69
CA GLY A 470 -24.47 -34.60 3.22
C GLY A 470 -23.24 -35.47 3.53
N GLY A 471 -22.19 -34.89 4.12
CA GLY A 471 -21.00 -35.64 4.52
C GLY A 471 -21.26 -36.49 5.76
N GLU A 472 -20.61 -37.65 5.84
CA GLU A 472 -20.64 -38.53 7.01
C GLU A 472 -20.18 -37.76 8.26
N PRO A 473 -20.92 -37.76 9.39
CA PRO A 473 -20.61 -36.91 10.54
C PRO A 473 -19.24 -37.17 11.20
N TRP A 474 -18.65 -38.34 10.98
CA TRP A 474 -17.31 -38.70 11.46
C TRP A 474 -16.19 -38.25 10.51
N ALA A 475 -16.51 -37.97 9.25
CA ALA A 475 -15.56 -37.62 8.20
C ALA A 475 -15.15 -36.15 8.30
N ASP A 476 -13.84 -35.90 8.20
CA ASP A 476 -13.26 -34.56 8.34
C ASP A 476 -13.06 -33.83 7.00
N GLU A 477 -13.12 -34.55 5.88
CA GLU A 477 -13.04 -34.08 4.47
C GLU A 477 -12.41 -32.69 4.29
N PRO A 478 -11.09 -32.56 4.54
CA PRO A 478 -10.52 -31.22 4.65
C PRO A 478 -10.46 -30.53 3.30
N GLN A 479 -10.75 -29.23 3.34
CA GLN A 479 -10.41 -28.30 2.28
C GLN A 479 -8.95 -27.88 2.44
N VAL A 480 -8.15 -28.13 1.41
CA VAL A 480 -6.69 -27.91 1.41
C VAL A 480 -6.31 -26.95 0.29
N SER A 481 -5.33 -26.09 0.55
CA SER A 481 -4.66 -25.29 -0.49
C SER A 481 -3.62 -26.14 -1.21
N VAL A 482 -3.52 -26.00 -2.53
CA VAL A 482 -2.59 -26.77 -3.36
C VAL A 482 -1.62 -25.88 -4.13
N GLY A 483 -0.43 -26.42 -4.42
CA GLY A 483 0.60 -25.72 -5.18
C GLY A 483 1.86 -26.56 -5.34
N HIS A 484 2.94 -25.92 -5.82
CA HIS A 484 4.25 -26.56 -5.94
C HIS A 484 5.03 -26.54 -4.63
N ALA A 485 5.77 -27.61 -4.38
CA ALA A 485 6.54 -27.82 -3.16
C ALA A 485 8.05 -28.00 -3.41
N GLY A 486 8.56 -27.40 -4.48
CA GLY A 486 9.91 -27.66 -5.00
C GLY A 486 9.87 -28.31 -6.39
N GLU A 487 11.05 -28.64 -6.91
CA GLU A 487 11.18 -29.27 -8.23
C GLU A 487 10.60 -30.68 -8.19
N GLY A 488 9.60 -30.96 -9.03
CA GLY A 488 8.96 -32.28 -9.10
C GLY A 488 8.04 -32.64 -7.93
N TRP A 489 7.71 -31.69 -7.03
CA TRP A 489 6.79 -31.95 -5.91
C TRP A 489 5.59 -30.99 -5.92
N SER A 490 4.43 -31.51 -5.53
CA SER A 490 3.24 -30.72 -5.21
C SER A 490 2.84 -30.89 -3.76
N PHE A 491 2.11 -29.93 -3.21
CA PHE A 491 1.58 -30.01 -1.86
C PHE A 491 0.07 -29.85 -1.81
N ALA A 492 -0.50 -30.35 -0.71
CA ALA A 492 -1.87 -30.06 -0.31
C ALA A 492 -1.87 -29.77 1.21
N LEU A 493 -2.18 -28.54 1.62
CA LEU A 493 -2.05 -28.07 3.01
C LEU A 493 -3.40 -27.62 3.59
N GLN A 494 -3.70 -28.07 4.80
CA GLN A 494 -4.75 -27.49 5.64
C GLN A 494 -4.14 -26.75 6.83
N ALA A 495 -4.54 -25.49 6.97
CA ALA A 495 -4.32 -24.69 8.17
C ALA A 495 -5.37 -25.02 9.25
N HIS A 496 -4.94 -25.15 10.50
CA HIS A 496 -5.78 -25.39 11.68
C HIS A 496 -6.79 -26.54 11.50
N PRO A 497 -6.33 -27.79 11.43
CA PRO A 497 -7.24 -28.93 11.42
C PRO A 497 -8.18 -28.89 12.63
N GLY A 498 -9.49 -29.05 12.41
CA GLY A 498 -10.52 -28.84 13.43
C GLY A 498 -10.52 -29.89 14.56
N ALA A 499 -9.83 -31.02 14.38
CA ALA A 499 -9.79 -32.10 15.35
C ALA A 499 -8.36 -32.62 15.49
N SER A 500 -7.97 -32.94 16.74
CA SER A 500 -6.61 -33.38 17.05
C SER A 500 -6.28 -34.74 16.41
N LEU A 501 -5.01 -34.98 16.09
CA LEU A 501 -4.53 -36.27 15.60
C LEU A 501 -4.70 -37.37 16.66
N ASP A 502 -5.59 -38.32 16.38
CA ASP A 502 -5.73 -39.59 17.10
C ASP A 502 -5.37 -40.76 16.15
N GLU A 503 -4.25 -41.42 16.43
CA GLU A 503 -3.72 -42.51 15.59
C GLU A 503 -4.68 -43.68 15.44
N ARG A 504 -5.67 -43.84 16.34
CA ARG A 504 -6.71 -44.89 16.22
C ARG A 504 -7.67 -44.66 15.07
N TRP A 505 -7.89 -43.38 14.74
CA TRP A 505 -8.85 -42.93 13.73
C TRP A 505 -8.17 -42.46 12.46
N PHE A 506 -6.90 -42.07 12.55
CA PHE A 506 -6.13 -41.52 11.45
C PHE A 506 -5.90 -42.56 10.33
N VAL A 507 -6.19 -42.16 9.10
CA VAL A 507 -5.82 -42.87 7.89
C VAL A 507 -5.00 -41.90 7.05
N SER A 508 -3.74 -42.24 6.81
CA SER A 508 -2.86 -41.40 6.01
C SER A 508 -3.40 -41.31 4.58
N PRO A 509 -3.78 -40.11 4.10
CA PRO A 509 -4.20 -39.93 2.71
C PRO A 509 -3.06 -40.24 1.72
N GLY A 510 -1.79 -40.25 2.19
CA GLY A 510 -0.63 -40.60 1.39
C GLY A 510 -0.67 -42.03 0.84
N ILE A 511 -1.31 -42.96 1.54
CA ILE A 511 -1.51 -44.33 1.05
C ILE A 511 -2.37 -44.33 -0.22
N ALA A 512 -3.49 -43.60 -0.22
CA ALA A 512 -4.33 -43.52 -1.41
C ALA A 512 -3.64 -42.74 -2.55
N ALA A 513 -2.95 -41.64 -2.21
CA ALA A 513 -2.28 -40.77 -3.16
C ALA A 513 -1.07 -41.45 -3.86
N SER A 514 -0.36 -42.32 -3.16
CA SER A 514 0.84 -43.03 -3.65
C SER A 514 0.53 -44.17 -4.62
N ARG A 515 -0.73 -44.60 -4.74
CA ARG A 515 -1.14 -45.67 -5.65
C ARG A 515 -0.88 -45.27 -7.11
N SER A 516 -0.47 -46.26 -7.90
CA SER A 516 -0.52 -46.15 -9.37
C SER A 516 -1.97 -45.91 -9.80
N ILE A 517 -2.19 -44.91 -10.65
CA ILE A 517 -3.48 -44.73 -11.31
C ILE A 517 -3.44 -45.59 -12.58
N ALA A 518 -4.40 -46.50 -12.69
CA ALA A 518 -4.56 -47.32 -13.89
C ALA A 518 -4.79 -46.44 -15.11
N ALA A 519 -4.16 -46.82 -16.22
CA ALA A 519 -4.38 -46.24 -17.53
C ALA A 519 -5.88 -46.10 -17.84
N SER A 520 -6.36 -44.89 -18.13
CA SER A 520 -7.55 -44.74 -18.96
C SER A 520 -7.17 -45.12 -20.40
N GLN A 521 -8.11 -45.69 -21.17
CA GLN A 521 -7.83 -46.23 -22.51
C GLN A 521 -6.95 -45.28 -23.34
N GLY A 522 -5.69 -45.68 -23.59
CA GLY A 522 -4.72 -44.92 -24.40
C GLY A 522 -3.61 -44.18 -23.63
N THR A 523 -3.58 -44.18 -22.30
CA THR A 523 -2.48 -43.58 -21.50
C THR A 523 -1.64 -44.66 -20.80
N ALA A 524 -0.34 -44.43 -20.57
CA ALA A 524 0.48 -45.35 -19.79
C ALA A 524 0.10 -45.23 -18.29
N ALA A 525 0.07 -46.36 -17.57
CA ALA A 525 -0.15 -46.33 -16.12
C ALA A 525 0.92 -45.46 -15.45
N SER A 526 0.53 -44.53 -14.58
CA SER A 526 1.51 -43.75 -13.83
C SER A 526 2.24 -44.67 -12.85
N PRO A 527 3.58 -44.59 -12.72
CA PRO A 527 4.28 -45.26 -11.64
C PRO A 527 3.71 -44.84 -10.28
N GLY A 528 3.76 -45.71 -9.28
CA GLY A 528 3.42 -45.29 -7.93
C GLY A 528 4.42 -44.23 -7.46
N THR A 529 3.95 -43.34 -6.60
CA THR A 529 4.67 -42.12 -6.20
C THR A 529 4.94 -42.12 -4.71
N ARG A 530 6.01 -41.44 -4.28
CA ARG A 530 6.27 -41.18 -2.87
C ARG A 530 5.40 -40.04 -2.38
N VAL A 531 4.79 -40.24 -1.22
CA VAL A 531 3.96 -39.24 -0.56
C VAL A 531 4.38 -39.09 0.90
N VAL A 532 4.68 -37.86 1.30
CA VAL A 532 5.01 -37.50 2.68
C VAL A 532 3.79 -36.79 3.27
N THR A 533 3.27 -37.31 4.38
CA THR A 533 2.21 -36.66 5.15
C THR A 533 2.79 -36.13 6.45
N VAL A 534 2.59 -34.86 6.73
CA VAL A 534 3.04 -34.19 7.95
C VAL A 534 1.84 -33.62 8.68
N TRP A 535 1.83 -33.76 10.00
CA TRP A 535 0.84 -33.15 10.87
C TRP A 535 1.52 -32.51 12.07
N SER A 536 1.19 -31.26 12.35
CA SER A 536 1.69 -30.53 13.51
C SER A 536 0.57 -29.82 14.26
N GLU A 537 0.51 -30.10 15.56
CA GLU A 537 -0.28 -29.37 16.55
C GLU A 537 0.66 -29.01 17.70
N PRO A 538 1.14 -27.76 17.80
CA PRO A 538 1.95 -27.37 18.94
C PRO A 538 1.11 -27.33 20.22
N PHE A 539 1.78 -27.39 21.37
CA PHE A 539 1.16 -27.20 22.67
C PHE A 539 0.57 -25.79 22.78
N ASP A 540 -0.72 -25.68 23.13
CA ASP A 540 -1.45 -24.41 23.22
C ASP A 540 -1.77 -23.99 24.68
N GLY A 541 -1.15 -24.66 25.66
CA GLY A 541 -1.45 -24.48 27.08
C GLY A 541 -2.54 -25.42 27.62
N GLN A 542 -3.41 -25.96 26.76
CA GLN A 542 -4.55 -26.81 27.15
C GLN A 542 -4.46 -28.22 26.55
N ARG A 543 -3.98 -28.35 25.31
CA ARG A 543 -3.89 -29.61 24.57
C ARG A 543 -2.44 -30.06 24.46
N PRO A 544 -2.14 -31.36 24.66
CA PRO A 544 -0.80 -31.89 24.46
C PRO A 544 -0.42 -31.76 22.97
N GLY A 545 0.77 -31.22 22.70
CA GLY A 545 1.25 -31.08 21.32
C GLY A 545 1.51 -32.44 20.65
N VAL A 546 1.39 -32.50 19.34
CA VAL A 546 1.68 -33.70 18.53
C VAL A 546 2.36 -33.32 17.22
N PHE A 547 3.38 -34.09 16.85
CA PHE A 547 4.02 -34.01 15.54
C PHE A 547 4.06 -35.40 14.91
N HIS A 548 3.63 -35.52 13.67
CA HIS A 548 3.55 -36.80 12.96
C HIS A 548 4.10 -36.67 11.55
N VAL A 549 4.82 -37.71 11.13
CA VAL A 549 5.28 -37.90 9.75
C VAL A 549 4.97 -39.33 9.34
N SER A 550 4.38 -39.51 8.16
CA SER A 550 4.25 -40.82 7.50
C SER A 550 4.68 -40.70 6.05
N VAL A 551 5.40 -41.69 5.55
CA VAL A 551 5.79 -41.79 4.14
C VAL A 551 5.15 -43.04 3.54
N ALA A 552 4.45 -42.85 2.42
CA ALA A 552 3.82 -43.91 1.68
C ALA A 552 4.37 -43.98 0.25
N GLU A 553 4.49 -45.17 -0.28
CA GLU A 553 4.96 -45.42 -1.64
C GLU A 553 4.16 -46.60 -2.23
N ASN A 554 3.76 -46.49 -3.50
CA ASN A 554 3.02 -47.55 -4.20
C ASN A 554 1.74 -48.05 -3.51
N GLY A 555 1.09 -47.24 -2.68
CA GLY A 555 -0.13 -47.63 -1.98
C GLY A 555 0.06 -48.27 -0.62
N GLU A 556 1.28 -48.28 -0.07
CA GLU A 556 1.61 -48.84 1.24
C GLU A 556 2.36 -47.80 2.11
N GLU A 557 2.18 -47.84 3.44
CA GLU A 557 2.95 -47.00 4.38
C GLU A 557 4.35 -47.64 4.57
N SER A 558 5.39 -46.97 4.07
CA SER A 558 6.78 -47.42 4.19
C SER A 558 7.29 -47.27 5.62
N TYR A 559 7.08 -46.09 6.21
CA TYR A 559 7.39 -45.81 7.60
C TYR A 559 6.60 -44.61 8.13
N ALA A 560 6.47 -44.53 9.45
CA ALA A 560 5.85 -43.40 10.12
C ALA A 560 6.37 -43.25 11.57
N PHE A 561 6.29 -42.04 12.10
CA PHE A 561 6.47 -41.79 13.52
C PHE A 561 5.53 -40.69 14.02
N THR A 562 5.18 -40.76 15.31
CA THR A 562 4.37 -39.75 16.00
C THR A 562 5.04 -39.41 17.32
N VAL A 563 5.32 -38.13 17.53
CA VAL A 563 5.90 -37.61 18.76
C VAL A 563 4.82 -36.87 19.54
N ARG A 564 4.67 -37.24 20.81
CA ARG A 564 3.84 -36.58 21.83
C ARG A 564 4.73 -36.24 23.04
N PRO A 565 4.26 -35.43 24.01
CA PRO A 565 5.12 -34.93 25.08
C PRO A 565 5.77 -36.01 25.96
N THR A 566 5.21 -37.23 25.96
CA THR A 566 5.67 -38.34 26.80
C THR A 566 5.91 -39.64 26.03
N THR A 567 5.60 -39.70 24.74
CA THR A 567 5.63 -40.94 23.96
C THR A 567 6.03 -40.67 22.51
N THR A 568 6.87 -41.54 21.97
CA THR A 568 7.20 -41.59 20.54
C THR A 568 6.76 -42.95 19.99
N SER A 569 5.85 -42.97 19.02
CA SER A 569 5.49 -44.17 18.27
C SER A 569 6.26 -44.23 16.95
N ARG A 570 6.62 -45.44 16.51
CA ARG A 570 7.34 -45.69 15.26
C ARG A 570 6.72 -46.89 14.54
N ARG A 571 6.64 -46.82 13.21
CA ARG A 571 6.21 -47.91 12.33
C ARG A 571 7.15 -47.96 11.13
N GLY A 572 7.57 -49.16 10.75
CA GLY A 572 8.52 -49.35 9.65
C GLY A 572 9.95 -48.84 9.96
N PRO A 573 10.87 -48.98 9.01
CA PRO A 573 12.27 -48.56 9.16
C PRO A 573 12.43 -47.05 8.89
N VAL A 574 12.26 -46.22 9.93
CA VAL A 574 12.49 -44.76 9.81
C VAL A 574 13.97 -44.48 9.50
N PRO A 575 14.30 -43.70 8.44
CA PRO A 575 15.67 -43.34 8.10
C PRO A 575 16.38 -42.58 9.22
N SER A 576 17.70 -42.75 9.35
CA SER A 576 18.49 -42.10 10.41
C SER A 576 18.41 -40.57 10.42
N GLY A 577 18.31 -39.94 9.24
CA GLY A 577 18.10 -38.49 9.12
C GLY A 577 16.76 -38.00 9.67
N LEU A 578 15.77 -38.90 9.79
CA LEU A 578 14.43 -38.64 10.29
C LEU A 578 14.17 -39.30 11.66
N ASP A 579 15.21 -39.69 12.39
CA ASP A 579 15.04 -40.37 13.68
C ASP A 579 14.42 -39.42 14.74
N PRO A 580 13.20 -39.69 15.23
CA PRO A 580 12.53 -38.79 16.16
C PRO A 580 13.26 -38.60 17.49
N ASP A 581 14.08 -39.56 17.95
CA ASP A 581 14.83 -39.40 19.21
C ASP A 581 16.02 -38.42 19.05
N LEU A 582 16.54 -38.24 17.83
CA LEU A 582 17.57 -37.25 17.52
C LEU A 582 16.97 -35.86 17.30
N LEU A 583 15.80 -35.81 16.68
CA LEU A 583 15.09 -34.57 16.32
C LEU A 583 14.40 -33.94 17.53
N PHE A 584 13.75 -34.75 18.38
CA PHE A 584 12.98 -34.32 19.55
C PHE A 584 13.68 -34.71 20.85
N ARG A 585 14.79 -34.03 21.15
CA ARG A 585 15.59 -34.37 22.33
C ARG A 585 14.83 -34.11 23.64
N PRO A 586 14.87 -35.03 24.62
CA PRO A 586 14.12 -34.88 25.88
C PRO A 586 14.56 -33.69 26.74
N ASP A 587 15.79 -33.23 26.59
CA ASP A 587 16.44 -32.13 27.31
C ASP A 587 16.26 -30.76 26.64
N ALA A 588 15.69 -30.71 25.43
CA ALA A 588 15.43 -29.46 24.74
C ALA A 588 14.30 -28.66 25.44
N PRO A 589 14.45 -27.32 25.58
CA PRO A 589 13.38 -26.47 26.07
C PRO A 589 12.11 -26.68 25.23
N ARG A 590 10.98 -26.92 25.90
CA ARG A 590 9.68 -27.12 25.23
C ARG A 590 9.11 -25.83 24.66
N ASP A 591 9.59 -24.69 25.15
CA ASP A 591 9.26 -23.37 24.66
C ASP A 591 10.12 -23.08 23.42
N GLY A 592 9.48 -23.03 22.24
CA GLY A 592 10.16 -22.64 20.99
C GLY A 592 10.14 -23.63 19.82
N ARG A 593 9.35 -24.72 19.88
CA ARG A 593 9.09 -25.64 18.75
C ARG A 593 10.36 -26.17 18.04
N GLN A 594 11.48 -26.28 18.77
CA GLN A 594 12.79 -26.62 18.16
C GLN A 594 12.82 -28.02 17.53
N GLY A 595 12.25 -29.02 18.21
CA GLY A 595 12.20 -30.39 17.67
C GLY A 595 11.37 -30.48 16.38
N GLU A 596 10.27 -29.73 16.33
CA GLU A 596 9.47 -29.58 15.11
C GLU A 596 10.28 -28.91 13.99
N ARG A 597 11.00 -27.82 14.31
CA ARG A 597 11.88 -27.15 13.35
C ARG A 597 12.92 -28.10 12.76
N HIS A 598 13.63 -28.86 13.60
CA HIS A 598 14.60 -29.86 13.15
C HIS A 598 13.95 -30.94 12.29
N ALA A 599 12.75 -31.41 12.66
CA ALA A 599 12.04 -32.41 11.87
C ALA A 599 11.63 -31.88 10.50
N LEU A 600 11.15 -30.63 10.42
CA LEU A 600 10.81 -29.98 9.16
C LEU A 600 12.04 -29.74 8.28
N ASP A 601 13.17 -29.35 8.86
CA ASP A 601 14.46 -29.22 8.15
C ASP A 601 14.94 -30.57 7.61
N ALA A 602 14.82 -31.64 8.42
CA ALA A 602 15.19 -32.98 8.00
C ALA A 602 14.30 -33.50 6.87
N VAL A 603 12.98 -33.26 6.94
CA VAL A 603 12.05 -33.57 5.85
C VAL A 603 12.40 -32.76 4.58
N ALA A 604 12.67 -31.47 4.72
CA ALA A 604 13.05 -30.62 3.59
C ALA A 604 14.33 -31.12 2.92
N ALA A 605 15.34 -31.49 3.71
CA ALA A 605 16.63 -31.98 3.22
C ALA A 605 16.54 -33.37 2.56
N GLU A 606 15.78 -34.30 3.16
CA GLU A 606 15.61 -35.67 2.64
C GLU A 606 14.89 -35.69 1.29
N PHE A 607 13.87 -34.85 1.11
CA PHE A 607 13.02 -34.88 -0.08
C PHE A 607 13.24 -33.72 -1.06
N GLY A 608 14.08 -32.74 -0.73
CA GLY A 608 14.31 -31.56 -1.57
C GLY A 608 13.10 -30.64 -1.69
N VAL A 609 12.27 -30.59 -0.64
CA VAL A 609 10.96 -29.94 -0.65
C VAL A 609 10.95 -28.61 0.09
N ARG A 610 10.05 -27.72 -0.31
CA ARG A 610 9.79 -26.42 0.34
C ARG A 610 8.30 -26.08 0.26
N LEU A 611 7.83 -25.16 1.09
CA LEU A 611 6.47 -24.62 0.98
C LEU A 611 6.49 -23.10 0.84
N PRO A 612 5.61 -22.53 -0.02
CA PRO A 612 5.60 -21.10 -0.29
C PRO A 612 4.93 -20.33 0.84
N ARG A 613 5.74 -19.78 1.75
CA ARG A 613 5.29 -18.98 2.88
C ARG A 613 4.40 -17.84 2.45
N PHE A 614 4.82 -17.06 1.46
CA PHE A 614 4.09 -15.90 0.99
C PHE A 614 2.72 -16.29 0.44
N ALA A 615 2.65 -17.28 -0.44
CA ALA A 615 1.39 -17.75 -1.01
C ALA A 615 0.41 -18.28 0.04
N LEU A 616 0.94 -18.96 1.07
CA LEU A 616 0.14 -19.54 2.16
C LEU A 616 -0.34 -18.51 3.19
N THR A 617 0.34 -17.37 3.32
CA THR A 617 0.05 -16.39 4.38
C THR A 617 -0.56 -15.09 3.86
N GLN A 618 -0.18 -14.64 2.66
CA GLN A 618 -0.60 -13.36 2.06
C GLN A 618 -1.21 -13.52 0.67
N GLY A 619 -0.95 -14.64 -0.02
CA GLY A 619 -1.43 -14.91 -1.37
C GLY A 619 -2.75 -15.69 -1.44
N ARG A 620 -3.07 -16.11 -2.66
CA ARG A 620 -4.22 -16.97 -2.98
C ARG A 620 -3.74 -18.20 -3.73
N LEU A 621 -4.28 -19.35 -3.36
CA LEU A 621 -3.97 -20.65 -3.97
C LEU A 621 -5.26 -21.39 -4.30
N HIS A 622 -5.22 -22.23 -5.33
CA HIS A 622 -6.29 -23.18 -5.60
C HIS A 622 -6.58 -24.05 -4.37
N THR A 623 -7.85 -24.44 -4.19
CA THR A 623 -8.24 -25.36 -3.11
C THR A 623 -8.92 -26.61 -3.64
N VAL A 624 -8.90 -27.67 -2.84
CA VAL A 624 -9.65 -28.89 -3.13
C VAL A 624 -10.17 -29.52 -1.84
N ARG A 625 -11.36 -30.10 -1.89
CA ARG A 625 -11.87 -30.95 -0.81
C ARG A 625 -11.31 -32.36 -0.98
N THR A 626 -10.59 -32.83 0.04
CA THR A 626 -9.97 -34.17 0.01
C THR A 626 -10.85 -35.24 0.65
N ARG A 627 -10.54 -36.52 0.39
CA ARG A 627 -11.12 -37.65 1.13
C ARG A 627 -10.89 -37.47 2.62
N SER A 628 -11.69 -38.11 3.46
CA SER A 628 -11.45 -38.07 4.90
C SER A 628 -10.09 -38.70 5.24
N TRP A 629 -9.37 -38.05 6.17
CA TRP A 629 -8.13 -38.57 6.75
C TRP A 629 -8.46 -39.39 8.02
N ARG A 630 -9.73 -39.74 8.19
CA ARG A 630 -10.25 -40.56 9.26
C ARG A 630 -10.89 -41.81 8.67
N ARG A 631 -10.80 -42.92 9.38
CA ARG A 631 -11.60 -44.13 9.06
C ARG A 631 -13.00 -44.01 9.67
N PRO A 632 -13.99 -44.72 9.10
CA PRO A 632 -15.28 -44.89 9.74
C PRO A 632 -15.16 -45.61 11.10
N PRO A 633 -16.08 -45.33 12.04
CA PRO A 633 -16.23 -46.09 13.29
C PRO A 633 -16.49 -47.57 13.04
N GLY A 634 -15.73 -48.41 13.74
CA GLY A 634 -15.96 -49.84 13.77
C GLY A 634 -17.12 -50.22 14.71
N PRO A 635 -17.59 -51.49 14.66
CA PRO A 635 -18.62 -51.96 15.57
C PRO A 635 -18.23 -51.75 17.05
N GLY A 636 -19.05 -51.00 17.80
CA GLY A 636 -18.83 -50.73 19.23
C GLY A 636 -17.97 -49.50 19.55
N GLU A 637 -17.43 -48.81 18.53
CA GLU A 637 -16.70 -47.55 18.74
C GLU A 637 -17.68 -46.35 18.75
N GLY A 638 -17.67 -45.58 19.84
CA GLY A 638 -18.47 -44.37 19.98
C GLY A 638 -17.79 -43.13 19.38
N TYR A 639 -18.57 -42.25 18.75
CA TYR A 639 -18.12 -40.92 18.32
C TYR A 639 -19.15 -39.86 18.70
N VAL A 640 -18.72 -38.61 18.81
CA VAL A 640 -19.57 -37.46 19.16
C VAL A 640 -19.52 -36.44 18.04
N THR A 641 -20.68 -35.97 17.62
CA THR A 641 -20.83 -34.87 16.65
C THR A 641 -21.52 -33.69 17.31
N ILE A 642 -20.94 -32.51 17.11
CA ILE A 642 -21.49 -31.25 17.63
C ILE A 642 -21.91 -30.41 16.42
N GLY A 643 -23.22 -30.22 16.25
CA GLY A 643 -23.79 -29.35 15.23
C GLY A 643 -24.19 -28.00 15.82
N VAL A 644 -23.63 -26.91 15.30
CA VAL A 644 -24.05 -25.55 15.68
C VAL A 644 -24.96 -25.02 14.57
N VAL A 645 -26.25 -24.85 14.89
CA VAL A 645 -27.22 -24.25 13.96
C VAL A 645 -27.33 -22.76 14.27
N GLY A 646 -26.71 -21.93 13.43
CA GLY A 646 -26.92 -20.48 13.48
C GLY A 646 -28.34 -20.16 13.02
N ARG A 647 -29.24 -19.81 13.95
CA ARG A 647 -30.49 -19.14 13.58
C ARG A 647 -30.16 -17.69 13.20
N ARG A 648 -30.32 -17.33 11.92
CA ARG A 648 -30.41 -15.92 11.55
C ARG A 648 -31.71 -15.35 12.16
N PRO A 649 -31.69 -14.19 12.85
CA PRO A 649 -32.89 -13.44 13.15
C PRO A 649 -33.55 -12.89 11.88
#